data_AF-A0A970ZKL3-F1
#
_entry.id   AF-A0A970ZKL3-F1
#
_cell.length_a   1.000
_cell.length_b   1.000
_cell.length_c   1.000
_cell.angle_alpha   90.00
_cell.angle_beta   90.00
_cell.angle_gamma   90.00
#
_symmetry.space_group_name_H-M   'P 1'
#
loop_
_entity.id
_entity.type
_entity.pdbx_description
1 polymer ?
#
loop_
_entity_poly.entity_id
_entity_poly.type
_entity_poly.pdbx_seq_one_letter_code
_entity_poly.pdbx_strand_id
1 'polypeptide(L)'
;MSVIDRSTFPSGDLPSAFPECLPIPPEAEEILSLILEQLEGFPSPQRGALLLSRDPSTDRSELLRYLARLLEDPDSPHWTPLLRRLNISGDMRPKGPVRTLFIQVPLDPSIDLRSFFLENLWQEIPADPTSNEDVLLSRMRHVSSVLVRQSLGLVVLEKISDRIRGINDAARVQQELLVYRLFFEAFSRSGILTVFTGEKEHLNPEQRQYGPLEGVDTLERCYSWIDCSAHPSPLRMNASRQEEEFQGRLQLLVYDWIHSRVPSWKPEHSPIYQHASRALTATLPEGDRSAAGLVYFKSVSDPYWCEEDITGLKLTAPPWVLMILSPCERVYEFQKKLKELVSLLPVLLVWRPATPSKTELDTLRSLVLSLSHHGIERDAAAEECIARIRLILFDLYIKRGSLVDCTGKYSIDPTVKGKGIGKQLSARLSELSQKRPRGSQPVKSERAEENRLCRWATLLTNIHCADESSIERTGEDTLKWLIQSAREVAERIADLPEDFRTTRFWGHMKSIIAPLSLFDSASPAMTAGKLSFATAVDHLGRTFSWQPERLTNWKSGLANLLDLLQWLPSFVLAREYVTGAFPLGEDCDRAREALLKRIENPQELLQTGERARFDEEFRQFREAYATSYIRLHENTLRMVSVLKKDECRIDFAALRNLELLSKLQYMDRSYLNKVKLLAKWIQRNNCGMPVQQILKLQPRCYCSFNPCGPQKLTGSAAGINRLINEGIECLRGTLRRSEHLIMPEFSDTDVEDEVLRQVSSLLGDGPLVPLEEKSITAIQRIIMKHPGRFRRQSLAASSNRI
;
A
#
# COMPACT_ATOMS: atom_id res chain seq x y z
N MET A 1 -39.06 6.27 -9.08
CA MET A 1 -38.74 4.87 -9.44
C MET A 1 -38.11 4.23 -8.22
N SER A 2 -38.82 3.24 -7.67
CA SER A 2 -38.52 2.49 -6.46
C SER A 2 -37.26 1.64 -6.59
N VAL A 3 -36.54 1.46 -5.47
CA VAL A 3 -36.13 0.18 -4.85
C VAL A 3 -34.98 0.50 -3.87
N ILE A 4 -35.31 0.72 -2.59
CA ILE A 4 -34.52 0.05 -1.56
C ILE A 4 -34.75 -1.42 -1.86
N ASP A 5 -33.68 -2.17 -2.06
CA ASP A 5 -33.77 -3.61 -2.27
C ASP A 5 -34.37 -4.25 -1.00
N ARG A 6 -35.70 -4.39 -1.00
CA ARG A 6 -36.48 -5.05 0.05
C ARG A 6 -36.54 -6.56 -0.17
N SER A 7 -35.83 -7.07 -1.19
CA SER A 7 -35.59 -8.49 -1.28
C SER A 7 -34.58 -8.86 -0.17
N THR A 8 -35.10 -9.40 0.93
CA THR A 8 -34.52 -10.64 1.44
C THR A 8 -34.15 -11.47 0.22
N PHE A 9 -32.85 -11.72 0.03
CA PHE A 9 -32.37 -12.56 -1.07
C PHE A 9 -33.25 -13.82 -1.13
N PRO A 10 -33.63 -14.33 -2.32
CA PRO A 10 -34.16 -15.68 -2.38
C PRO A 10 -33.14 -16.57 -1.68
N SER A 11 -33.63 -17.49 -0.84
CA SER A 11 -32.88 -18.49 -0.09
C SER A 11 -32.14 -19.48 -1.01
N GLY A 12 -31.46 -18.97 -2.04
CA GLY A 12 -30.58 -19.68 -2.92
C GLY A 12 -29.35 -20.03 -2.13
N ASP A 13 -29.05 -21.33 -2.14
CA ASP A 13 -27.87 -21.91 -1.55
C ASP A 13 -26.65 -21.03 -1.79
N LEU A 14 -25.85 -20.84 -0.72
CA LEU A 14 -24.48 -20.33 -0.84
C LEU A 14 -23.86 -20.99 -2.07
N PRO A 15 -23.26 -20.23 -3.03
CA PRO A 15 -22.53 -20.87 -4.11
C PRO A 15 -21.58 -21.88 -3.46
N SER A 16 -21.75 -23.16 -3.82
CA SER A 16 -21.19 -24.33 -3.13
C SER A 16 -19.66 -24.37 -3.10
N ALA A 17 -19.02 -23.35 -3.67
CA ALA A 17 -17.63 -23.03 -3.49
C ALA A 17 -17.50 -21.50 -3.40
N PHE A 18 -17.42 -20.97 -2.19
CA PHE A 18 -16.48 -19.89 -2.00
C PHE A 18 -15.10 -20.53 -2.08
N PRO A 19 -14.21 -20.09 -2.98
CA PRO A 19 -12.85 -20.61 -2.96
C PRO A 19 -12.30 -20.28 -1.58
N GLU A 20 -11.65 -21.22 -0.92
CA GLU A 20 -10.88 -21.03 0.33
C GLU A 20 -9.77 -19.94 0.19
N CYS A 21 -9.73 -19.22 -0.94
CA CYS A 21 -8.70 -18.33 -1.41
C CYS A 21 -9.24 -17.03 -2.02
N LEU A 22 -10.33 -16.43 -1.51
CA LEU A 22 -10.45 -14.98 -1.70
C LEU A 22 -9.45 -14.32 -0.73
N PRO A 23 -8.37 -13.69 -1.23
CA PRO A 23 -7.44 -12.99 -0.36
C PRO A 23 -8.19 -11.78 0.21
N ILE A 24 -8.68 -11.89 1.45
CA ILE A 24 -9.03 -10.72 2.25
C ILE A 24 -7.71 -9.95 2.42
N PRO A 25 -7.58 -8.74 1.86
CA PRO A 25 -6.38 -7.96 2.03
C PRO A 25 -6.22 -7.59 3.52
N PRO A 26 -4.99 -7.43 4.04
CA PRO A 26 -4.76 -7.14 5.47
C PRO A 26 -5.58 -5.95 5.99
N GLU A 27 -5.79 -4.93 5.15
CA GLU A 27 -6.58 -3.75 5.50
C GLU A 27 -8.07 -4.09 5.68
N ALA A 28 -8.59 -5.06 4.91
CA ALA A 28 -9.95 -5.56 5.09
C ALA A 28 -10.09 -6.45 6.34
N GLU A 29 -9.02 -7.13 6.76
CA GLU A 29 -9.01 -7.91 8.01
C GLU A 29 -9.13 -6.99 9.24
N GLU A 30 -8.40 -5.87 9.25
CA GLU A 30 -8.51 -4.86 10.31
C GLU A 30 -9.92 -4.25 10.37
N ILE A 31 -10.49 -3.88 9.22
CA ILE A 31 -11.86 -3.35 9.12
C ILE A 31 -12.89 -4.35 9.67
N LEU A 32 -12.80 -5.61 9.24
CA LEU A 32 -13.72 -6.65 9.68
C LEU A 32 -13.58 -6.90 11.19
N SER A 33 -12.36 -6.92 11.70
CA SER A 33 -12.09 -7.11 13.13
C SER A 33 -12.72 -5.99 13.97
N LEU A 34 -12.57 -4.74 13.54
CA LEU A 34 -13.18 -3.58 14.21
C LEU A 34 -14.71 -3.62 14.18
N ILE A 35 -15.30 -3.97 13.04
CA ILE A 35 -16.77 -4.11 12.94
C ILE A 35 -17.27 -5.20 13.89
N LEU A 36 -16.58 -6.35 13.95
CA LEU A 36 -16.94 -7.46 14.81
C LEU A 36 -16.77 -7.13 16.30
N GLU A 37 -15.71 -6.41 16.68
CA GLU A 37 -15.49 -5.96 18.06
C GLU A 37 -16.63 -5.05 18.55
N GLN A 38 -17.11 -4.15 17.70
CA GLN A 38 -18.28 -3.33 18.05
C GLN A 38 -19.54 -4.21 18.15
N LEU A 39 -19.77 -5.09 17.19
CA LEU A 39 -20.97 -5.95 17.17
C LEU A 39 -21.01 -7.05 18.24
N GLU A 40 -19.89 -7.41 18.88
CA GLU A 40 -19.82 -8.39 19.98
C GLU A 40 -20.81 -8.06 21.13
N GLY A 41 -21.08 -6.77 21.33
CA GLY A 41 -21.98 -6.25 22.36
C GLY A 41 -23.44 -6.02 21.95
N PHE A 42 -23.85 -6.29 20.70
CA PHE A 42 -25.22 -6.05 20.24
C PHE A 42 -26.27 -6.76 21.13
N PRO A 43 -27.34 -6.08 21.60
CA PRO A 43 -27.87 -4.76 21.21
C PRO A 43 -27.43 -3.56 22.07
N SER A 44 -26.28 -3.62 22.77
CA SER A 44 -25.80 -2.50 23.59
C SER A 44 -25.44 -1.27 22.74
N PRO A 45 -25.47 -0.04 23.30
CA PRO A 45 -25.07 1.17 22.59
C PRO A 45 -23.65 1.02 22.00
N GLN A 46 -23.57 1.20 20.68
CA GLN A 46 -22.33 1.04 19.92
C GLN A 46 -21.52 2.33 19.96
N ARG A 47 -20.20 2.22 20.18
CA ARG A 47 -19.34 3.41 20.21
C ARG A 47 -18.89 3.76 18.80
N GLY A 48 -19.56 4.76 18.23
CA GLY A 48 -19.08 5.46 17.04
C GLY A 48 -19.56 4.89 15.72
N ALA A 49 -19.18 5.56 14.64
CA ALA A 49 -19.37 5.10 13.27
C ALA A 49 -18.02 4.85 12.60
N LEU A 50 -18.04 4.00 11.59
CA LEU A 50 -16.86 3.68 10.79
C LEU A 50 -16.96 4.39 9.44
N LEU A 51 -15.93 5.19 9.12
CA LEU A 51 -15.78 5.81 7.81
C LEU A 51 -14.81 4.96 6.99
N LEU A 52 -15.32 4.37 5.91
CA LEU A 52 -14.51 3.57 4.99
C LEU A 52 -14.23 4.39 3.74
N SER A 53 -12.96 4.75 3.54
CA SER A 53 -12.51 5.40 2.32
C SER A 53 -12.85 4.52 1.11
N ARG A 54 -13.59 5.03 0.13
CA ARG A 54 -13.86 4.28 -1.10
C ARG A 54 -12.63 4.35 -1.99
N ASP A 55 -11.91 3.23 -2.13
CA ASP A 55 -10.99 3.05 -3.24
C ASP A 55 -11.81 2.48 -4.42
N PRO A 56 -11.84 3.12 -5.59
CA PRO A 56 -12.64 2.69 -6.74
C PRO A 56 -12.30 1.29 -7.26
N SER A 57 -11.21 0.66 -6.77
CA SER A 57 -10.71 -0.63 -7.24
C SER A 57 -10.98 -1.84 -6.32
N THR A 58 -11.54 -1.64 -5.11
CA THR A 58 -11.87 -2.76 -4.19
C THR A 58 -13.36 -2.90 -3.96
N ASP A 59 -13.87 -4.13 -4.10
CA ASP A 59 -15.28 -4.47 -3.88
C ASP A 59 -15.63 -4.55 -2.38
N ARG A 60 -15.33 -3.47 -1.64
CA ARG A 60 -15.57 -3.36 -0.19
C ARG A 60 -17.05 -3.52 0.16
N SER A 61 -17.92 -3.19 -0.78
CA SER A 61 -19.36 -3.41 -0.66
C SER A 61 -19.71 -4.91 -0.69
N GLU A 62 -19.02 -5.72 -1.50
CA GLU A 62 -19.16 -7.18 -1.46
C GLU A 62 -18.65 -7.77 -0.14
N LEU A 63 -17.53 -7.26 0.40
CA LEU A 63 -17.03 -7.69 1.70
C LEU A 63 -18.02 -7.39 2.83
N LEU A 64 -18.60 -6.18 2.86
CA LEU A 64 -19.62 -5.82 3.84
C LEU A 64 -20.90 -6.64 3.65
N ARG A 65 -21.29 -6.95 2.41
CA ARG A 65 -22.44 -7.83 2.13
C ARG A 65 -22.18 -9.28 2.54
N TYR A 66 -20.94 -9.76 2.42
CA TYR A 66 -20.53 -11.05 2.95
C TYR A 66 -20.64 -11.08 4.48
N LEU A 67 -20.08 -10.07 5.15
CA LEU A 67 -20.21 -9.94 6.60
C LEU A 67 -21.68 -9.86 7.03
N ALA A 68 -22.51 -9.09 6.32
CA ALA A 68 -23.94 -9.00 6.58
C ALA A 68 -24.64 -10.36 6.57
N ARG A 69 -24.32 -11.22 5.59
CA ARG A 69 -24.88 -12.58 5.52
C ARG A 69 -24.42 -13.47 6.68
N LEU A 70 -23.17 -13.34 7.12
CA LEU A 70 -22.68 -14.05 8.30
C LEU A 70 -23.33 -13.57 9.60
N LEU A 71 -23.58 -12.26 9.70
CA LEU A 71 -24.23 -11.64 10.85
C LEU A 71 -25.69 -12.08 10.99
N GLU A 72 -26.37 -12.38 9.89
CA GLU A 72 -27.74 -12.92 9.89
C GLU A 72 -27.83 -14.36 10.42
N ASP A 73 -26.74 -15.14 10.33
CA ASP A 73 -26.65 -16.52 10.82
C ASP A 73 -25.42 -16.70 11.75
N PRO A 74 -25.57 -16.41 13.06
CA PRO A 74 -24.49 -16.56 14.04
C PRO A 74 -23.93 -17.98 14.17
N ASP A 75 -24.73 -18.99 13.78
CA ASP A 75 -24.37 -20.41 13.85
C ASP A 75 -23.65 -20.89 12.57
N SER A 76 -23.48 -20.01 11.57
CA SER A 76 -22.83 -20.33 10.32
C SER A 76 -21.42 -20.94 10.52
N PRO A 77 -21.08 -22.06 9.85
CA PRO A 77 -19.76 -22.68 9.97
C PRO A 77 -18.64 -21.76 9.44
N HIS A 78 -18.97 -20.75 8.64
CA HIS A 78 -18.04 -19.78 8.06
C HIS A 78 -17.47 -18.78 9.09
N TRP A 79 -18.01 -18.71 10.30
CA TRP A 79 -17.44 -17.93 11.40
C TRP A 79 -16.06 -18.44 11.82
N THR A 80 -15.86 -19.76 11.88
CA THR A 80 -14.61 -20.35 12.37
C THR A 80 -13.41 -20.04 11.46
N PRO A 81 -13.49 -20.21 10.13
CA PRO A 81 -12.44 -19.78 9.20
C PRO A 81 -12.16 -18.26 9.27
N LEU A 82 -13.22 -17.45 9.36
CA LEU A 82 -13.08 -15.99 9.42
C LEU A 82 -12.35 -15.56 10.70
N LEU A 83 -12.80 -15.99 11.88
CA LEU A 83 -12.17 -15.63 13.16
C LEU A 83 -10.72 -16.11 13.25
N ARG A 84 -10.42 -17.30 12.72
CA ARG A 84 -9.04 -17.81 12.65
C ARG A 84 -8.16 -16.92 11.78
N ARG A 85 -8.68 -16.50 10.62
CA ARG A 85 -7.97 -15.64 9.69
C ARG A 85 -7.69 -14.25 10.27
N LEU A 86 -8.67 -13.68 10.96
CA LEU A 86 -8.54 -12.39 11.65
C LEU A 86 -7.67 -12.46 12.92
N ASN A 87 -7.19 -13.65 13.30
CA ASN A 87 -6.40 -13.89 14.52
C ASN A 87 -7.08 -13.38 15.81
N ILE A 88 -8.41 -13.43 15.85
CA ILE A 88 -9.19 -12.97 16.99
C ILE A 88 -9.36 -14.14 17.97
N SER A 89 -8.80 -14.01 19.18
CA SER A 89 -8.96 -15.00 20.25
C SER A 89 -10.24 -14.74 21.05
N GLY A 90 -11.33 -15.47 20.78
CA GLY A 90 -12.58 -15.35 21.55
C GLY A 90 -13.82 -15.78 20.75
N ASP A 91 -14.99 -15.72 21.40
CA ASP A 91 -16.30 -15.95 20.78
C ASP A 91 -16.92 -14.60 20.40
N MET A 92 -16.26 -13.87 19.48
CA MET A 92 -16.69 -12.56 18.97
C MET A 92 -17.89 -12.64 18.01
N ARG A 93 -18.68 -13.71 18.12
CA ARG A 93 -19.91 -13.89 17.34
C ARG A 93 -21.03 -13.09 17.99
N PRO A 94 -21.91 -12.46 17.21
CA PRO A 94 -23.12 -11.88 17.77
C PRO A 94 -23.92 -12.97 18.49
N LYS A 95 -24.49 -12.65 19.66
CA LYS A 95 -25.29 -13.61 20.45
C LYS A 95 -26.65 -13.95 19.83
N GLY A 96 -27.00 -13.27 18.75
CA GLY A 96 -28.25 -13.46 18.01
C GLY A 96 -28.12 -12.84 16.61
N PRO A 97 -29.06 -13.14 15.71
CA PRO A 97 -29.00 -12.68 14.32
C PRO A 97 -29.02 -11.16 14.25
N VAL A 98 -28.07 -10.60 13.50
CA VAL A 98 -27.93 -9.17 13.25
C VAL A 98 -28.29 -8.90 11.81
N ARG A 99 -29.40 -8.19 11.59
CA ARG A 99 -29.77 -7.72 10.26
C ARG A 99 -28.91 -6.53 9.87
N THR A 100 -28.60 -6.47 8.58
CA THR A 100 -27.86 -5.36 7.98
C THR A 100 -28.73 -4.66 6.93
N LEU A 101 -28.71 -3.33 6.93
CA LEU A 101 -29.41 -2.52 5.92
C LEU A 101 -28.41 -1.73 5.07
N PHE A 102 -28.47 -1.91 3.76
CA PHE A 102 -27.70 -1.12 2.80
C PHE A 102 -28.56 0.00 2.22
N ILE A 103 -28.09 1.23 2.32
CA ILE A 103 -28.76 2.41 1.80
C ILE A 103 -27.87 3.04 0.73
N GLN A 104 -28.30 2.94 -0.53
CA GLN A 104 -27.68 3.67 -1.63
C GLN A 104 -28.24 5.09 -1.64
N VAL A 105 -27.39 6.06 -1.35
CA VAL A 105 -27.79 7.46 -1.36
C VAL A 105 -28.06 7.89 -2.82
N PRO A 106 -29.15 8.64 -3.10
CA PRO A 106 -29.43 9.15 -4.44
C PRO A 106 -28.27 9.97 -4.99
N LEU A 107 -27.87 9.71 -6.24
CA LEU A 107 -26.79 10.46 -6.89
C LEU A 107 -27.21 11.87 -7.29
N ASP A 108 -28.51 12.08 -7.55
CA ASP A 108 -29.05 13.38 -7.91
C ASP A 108 -29.19 14.27 -6.65
N PRO A 109 -28.42 15.37 -6.56
CA PRO A 109 -28.48 16.28 -5.41
C PRO A 109 -29.80 17.06 -5.33
N SER A 110 -30.63 17.07 -6.39
CA SER A 110 -31.95 17.68 -6.38
C SER A 110 -32.92 17.01 -5.41
N ILE A 111 -32.70 15.73 -5.12
CA ILE A 111 -33.49 14.93 -4.17
C ILE A 111 -33.15 15.39 -2.75
N ASP A 112 -34.15 15.83 -1.98
CA ASP A 112 -33.95 16.20 -0.58
C ASP A 112 -33.61 14.96 0.26
N LEU A 113 -32.42 14.97 0.86
CA LEU A 113 -31.88 13.84 1.59
C LEU A 113 -32.67 13.56 2.89
N ARG A 114 -33.25 14.61 3.52
CA ARG A 114 -34.07 14.46 4.73
C ARG A 114 -35.34 13.67 4.42
N SER A 115 -36.06 14.10 3.40
CA SER A 115 -37.26 13.43 2.90
C SER A 115 -36.91 12.03 2.40
N PHE A 116 -35.79 11.85 1.69
CA PHE A 116 -35.33 10.53 1.26
C PHE A 116 -35.19 9.57 2.45
N PHE A 117 -34.45 9.93 3.50
CA PHE A 117 -34.29 9.02 4.64
C PHE A 117 -35.59 8.74 5.36
N LEU A 118 -36.44 9.76 5.55
CA LEU A 118 -37.73 9.58 6.20
C LEU A 118 -38.63 8.66 5.37
N GLU A 119 -38.82 8.90 4.08
CA GLU A 119 -39.72 8.10 3.23
C GLU A 119 -39.23 6.66 3.03
N ASN A 120 -37.92 6.47 2.92
CA ASN A 120 -37.33 5.17 2.61
C ASN A 120 -37.23 4.28 3.85
N LEU A 121 -37.00 4.87 5.04
CA LEU A 121 -36.92 4.13 6.29
C LEU A 121 -38.26 4.08 7.03
N TRP A 122 -39.22 4.94 6.67
CA TRP A 122 -40.48 5.13 7.39
C TRP A 122 -41.66 5.32 6.42
N GLN A 123 -42.52 4.31 6.31
CA GLN A 123 -43.60 4.30 5.31
C GLN A 123 -44.93 4.95 5.74
N GLU A 124 -45.04 5.48 6.97
CA GLU A 124 -46.37 5.78 7.54
C GLU A 124 -46.61 7.24 7.96
N ILE A 125 -45.66 8.18 7.77
CA ILE A 125 -45.87 9.59 8.15
C ILE A 125 -45.31 10.51 7.06
N PRO A 126 -46.12 11.42 6.47
CA PRO A 126 -45.64 12.36 5.46
C PRO A 126 -44.53 13.25 6.03
N ALA A 127 -43.45 13.40 5.26
CA ALA A 127 -42.35 14.29 5.60
C ALA A 127 -42.84 15.75 5.54
N ASP A 128 -42.55 16.52 6.59
CA ASP A 128 -42.61 17.99 6.51
C ASP A 128 -41.19 18.48 6.17
N PRO A 129 -40.94 18.98 4.96
CA PRO A 129 -39.62 19.40 4.51
C PRO A 129 -39.07 20.62 5.28
N THR A 130 -39.91 21.28 6.09
CA THR A 130 -39.52 22.46 6.90
C THR A 130 -39.13 22.12 8.34
N SER A 131 -39.12 20.82 8.69
CA SER A 131 -38.75 20.32 10.02
C SER A 131 -37.40 20.84 10.51
N ASN A 132 -37.38 21.44 11.71
CA ASN A 132 -36.16 21.78 12.45
C ASN A 132 -35.30 20.52 12.73
N GLU A 133 -34.00 20.70 12.94
CA GLU A 133 -33.03 19.62 13.20
C GLU A 133 -33.43 18.73 14.38
N ASP A 134 -33.92 19.32 15.47
CA ASP A 134 -34.39 18.59 16.65
C ASP A 134 -35.56 17.65 16.34
N VAL A 135 -36.47 18.10 15.47
CA VAL A 135 -37.63 17.31 15.05
C VAL A 135 -37.18 16.16 14.16
N LEU A 136 -36.25 16.41 13.23
CA LEU A 136 -35.66 15.37 12.37
C LEU A 136 -34.93 14.31 13.21
N LEU A 137 -34.10 14.75 14.16
CA LEU A 137 -33.35 13.86 15.06
C LEU A 137 -34.27 13.03 15.95
N SER A 138 -35.31 13.64 16.53
CA SER A 138 -36.32 12.93 17.32
C SER A 138 -37.04 11.86 16.51
N ARG A 139 -37.42 12.18 15.27
CA ARG A 139 -38.02 11.22 14.34
C ARG A 139 -37.06 10.09 13.97
N MET A 140 -35.81 10.40 13.62
CA MET A 140 -34.81 9.38 13.31
C MET A 140 -34.53 8.47 14.51
N ARG A 141 -34.52 8.99 15.74
CA ARG A 141 -34.38 8.18 16.98
C ARG A 141 -35.55 7.25 17.19
N HIS A 142 -36.76 7.71 16.90
CA HIS A 142 -37.93 6.84 16.92
C HIS A 142 -37.79 5.72 15.87
N VAL A 143 -37.36 6.07 14.66
CA VAL A 143 -37.13 5.11 13.57
C VAL A 143 -36.12 4.04 13.95
N SER A 144 -34.94 4.44 14.39
CA SER A 144 -33.89 3.52 14.80
C SER A 144 -34.35 2.62 15.95
N SER A 145 -35.11 3.14 16.93
CA SER A 145 -35.65 2.32 18.03
C SER A 145 -36.59 1.20 17.55
N VAL A 146 -37.38 1.45 16.50
CA VAL A 146 -38.24 0.42 15.89
C VAL A 146 -37.41 -0.58 15.11
N LEU A 147 -36.40 -0.13 14.36
CA LEU A 147 -35.53 -1.01 13.58
C LEU A 147 -34.67 -1.93 14.47
N VAL A 148 -34.22 -1.47 15.65
CA VAL A 148 -33.52 -2.32 16.64
C VAL A 148 -34.40 -3.47 17.11
N ARG A 149 -35.71 -3.23 17.31
CA ARG A 149 -36.67 -4.30 17.66
C ARG A 149 -36.85 -5.33 16.54
N GLN A 150 -36.49 -4.98 15.32
CA GLN A 150 -36.44 -5.87 14.16
C GLN A 150 -35.05 -6.50 13.96
N SER A 151 -34.20 -6.47 14.99
CA SER A 151 -32.82 -6.98 14.99
C SER A 151 -31.87 -6.29 14.01
N LEU A 152 -32.15 -5.05 13.60
CA LEU A 152 -31.18 -4.26 12.84
C LEU A 152 -30.03 -3.83 13.74
N GLY A 153 -28.82 -4.27 13.43
CA GLY A 153 -27.60 -3.91 14.19
C GLY A 153 -26.50 -3.26 13.35
N LEU A 154 -26.60 -3.34 12.02
CA LEU A 154 -25.64 -2.72 11.10
C LEU A 154 -26.37 -1.95 9.99
N VAL A 155 -25.94 -0.72 9.71
CA VAL A 155 -26.41 0.09 8.58
C VAL A 155 -25.21 0.55 7.77
N VAL A 156 -25.26 0.38 6.45
CA VAL A 156 -24.21 0.79 5.50
C VAL A 156 -24.77 1.84 4.54
N LEU A 157 -24.11 3.00 4.48
CA LEU A 157 -24.44 4.10 3.56
C LEU A 157 -23.44 4.13 2.39
N GLU A 158 -23.96 4.03 1.18
CA GLU A 158 -23.18 3.96 -0.06
C GLU A 158 -23.31 5.23 -0.93
N LYS A 159 -22.27 5.51 -1.73
CA LYS A 159 -22.24 6.57 -2.77
C LYS A 159 -22.28 8.02 -2.26
N ILE A 160 -21.86 8.25 -1.01
CA ILE A 160 -21.85 9.59 -0.40
C ILE A 160 -20.96 10.55 -1.19
N SER A 161 -19.75 10.12 -1.57
CA SER A 161 -18.82 10.94 -2.35
C SER A 161 -19.33 11.26 -3.75
N ASP A 162 -19.95 10.30 -4.42
CA ASP A 162 -20.50 10.54 -5.76
C ASP A 162 -21.60 11.61 -5.71
N ARG A 163 -22.42 11.59 -4.65
CA ARG A 163 -23.44 12.62 -4.41
C ARG A 163 -22.81 13.98 -4.09
N ILE A 164 -21.84 14.03 -3.17
CA ILE A 164 -21.16 15.28 -2.80
C ILE A 164 -20.49 15.92 -4.02
N ARG A 165 -19.86 15.13 -4.91
CA ARG A 165 -19.27 15.63 -6.16
C ARG A 165 -20.28 16.24 -7.12
N GLY A 166 -21.55 15.83 -7.04
CA GLY A 166 -22.65 16.42 -7.81
C GLY A 166 -23.10 17.79 -7.31
N ILE A 167 -22.66 18.23 -6.12
CA ILE A 167 -23.09 19.48 -5.49
C ILE A 167 -22.02 20.56 -5.74
N ASN A 168 -22.40 21.59 -6.48
CA ASN A 168 -21.50 22.71 -6.81
C ASN A 168 -21.53 23.84 -5.77
N ASP A 169 -22.35 23.73 -4.72
CA ASP A 169 -22.56 24.76 -3.69
C ASP A 169 -22.10 24.26 -2.31
N ALA A 170 -21.12 24.94 -1.72
CA ALA A 170 -20.55 24.61 -0.42
C ALA A 170 -21.60 24.65 0.71
N ALA A 171 -22.54 25.60 0.69
CA ALA A 171 -23.60 25.69 1.70
C ALA A 171 -24.55 24.49 1.62
N ARG A 172 -24.79 23.99 0.41
CA ARG A 172 -25.59 22.77 0.20
C ARG A 172 -24.85 21.51 0.61
N VAL A 173 -23.54 21.41 0.36
CA VAL A 173 -22.70 20.31 0.88
C VAL A 173 -22.75 20.28 2.42
N GLN A 174 -22.70 21.44 3.07
CA GLN A 174 -22.84 21.54 4.53
C GLN A 174 -24.19 21.01 5.02
N GLN A 175 -25.28 21.42 4.37
CA GLN A 175 -26.62 20.95 4.71
C GLN A 175 -26.73 19.43 4.58
N GLU A 176 -26.10 18.80 3.59
CA GLU A 176 -26.10 17.34 3.45
C GLU A 176 -25.29 16.63 4.54
N LEU A 177 -24.09 17.13 4.85
CA LEU A 177 -23.25 16.58 5.91
C LEU A 177 -23.94 16.63 7.27
N LEU A 178 -24.72 17.67 7.53
CA LEU A 178 -25.58 17.76 8.71
C LEU A 178 -26.63 16.63 8.75
N VAL A 179 -27.25 16.27 7.64
CA VAL A 179 -28.23 15.17 7.61
C VAL A 179 -27.55 13.83 7.95
N TYR A 180 -26.37 13.55 7.39
CA TYR A 180 -25.62 12.34 7.74
C TYR A 180 -25.20 12.31 9.22
N ARG A 181 -24.88 13.47 9.81
CA ARG A 181 -24.60 13.59 11.24
C ARG A 181 -25.80 13.22 12.09
N LEU A 182 -26.97 13.81 11.80
CA LEU A 182 -28.21 13.56 12.54
C LEU A 182 -28.64 12.09 12.41
N PHE A 183 -28.47 11.53 11.21
CA PHE A 183 -28.67 10.10 10.96
C PHE A 183 -27.82 9.24 11.88
N PHE A 184 -26.51 9.48 11.89
CA PHE A 184 -25.58 8.75 12.74
C PHE A 184 -25.94 8.88 14.22
N GLU A 185 -26.21 10.09 14.70
CA GLU A 185 -26.51 10.33 16.11
C GLU A 185 -27.77 9.56 16.56
N ALA A 186 -28.79 9.50 15.72
CA ALA A 186 -30.00 8.74 16.02
C ALA A 186 -29.73 7.22 16.10
N PHE A 187 -29.02 6.67 15.11
CA PHE A 187 -28.80 5.23 14.97
C PHE A 187 -27.81 4.68 16.00
N SER A 188 -26.70 5.40 16.25
CA SER A 188 -25.70 5.02 17.26
C SER A 188 -26.27 4.97 18.68
N ARG A 189 -27.06 5.99 19.08
CA ARG A 189 -27.74 6.01 20.39
C ARG A 189 -28.73 4.86 20.58
N SER A 190 -29.19 4.27 19.47
CA SER A 190 -30.10 3.12 19.49
C SER A 190 -29.36 1.78 19.49
N GLY A 191 -28.01 1.78 19.45
CA GLY A 191 -27.22 0.55 19.39
C GLY A 191 -27.02 -0.01 17.99
N ILE A 192 -27.28 0.77 16.94
CA ILE A 192 -27.04 0.37 15.55
C ILE A 192 -25.67 0.91 15.12
N LEU A 193 -24.78 0.02 14.68
CA LEU A 193 -23.51 0.40 14.07
C LEU A 193 -23.76 0.99 12.69
N THR A 194 -23.26 2.20 12.44
CA THR A 194 -23.39 2.88 11.14
C THR A 194 -22.04 2.94 10.44
N VAL A 195 -22.00 2.49 9.19
CA VAL A 195 -20.81 2.50 8.32
C VAL A 195 -21.08 3.41 7.13
N PHE A 196 -20.22 4.39 6.93
CA PHE A 196 -20.27 5.30 5.78
C PHE A 196 -19.19 4.92 4.79
N THR A 197 -19.52 4.82 3.50
CA THR A 197 -18.56 4.54 2.43
C THR A 197 -18.42 5.74 1.49
N GLY A 198 -17.19 6.27 1.36
CA GLY A 198 -16.90 7.45 0.54
C GLY A 198 -15.43 7.85 0.63
N GLU A 199 -14.90 8.58 -0.35
CA GLU A 199 -13.52 9.06 -0.40
C GLU A 199 -13.17 10.02 0.74
N LYS A 200 -11.95 9.85 1.26
CA LYS A 200 -11.40 10.64 2.37
C LYS A 200 -11.45 12.14 2.12
N GLU A 201 -11.17 12.61 0.91
CA GLU A 201 -11.16 14.05 0.56
C GLU A 201 -12.52 14.75 0.74
N HIS A 202 -13.61 14.01 0.61
CA HIS A 202 -14.96 14.55 0.80
C HIS A 202 -15.40 14.49 2.27
N LEU A 203 -14.92 13.49 3.00
CA LEU A 203 -15.34 13.21 4.38
C LEU A 203 -14.40 13.83 5.43
N ASN A 204 -13.14 14.13 5.10
CA ASN A 204 -12.13 14.71 6.00
C ASN A 204 -12.17 16.25 5.98
N PRO A 205 -12.46 16.92 7.10
CA PRO A 205 -12.51 18.39 7.16
C PRO A 205 -11.21 19.08 6.75
N GLU A 206 -10.04 18.49 7.01
CA GLU A 206 -8.73 19.11 6.74
C GLU A 206 -8.33 19.08 5.26
N GLN A 207 -8.91 18.16 4.47
CA GLN A 207 -8.51 17.93 3.07
C GLN A 207 -9.54 18.48 2.06
N ARG A 208 -10.56 19.19 2.54
CA ARG A 208 -11.63 19.72 1.69
C ARG A 208 -11.21 20.97 0.95
N GLN A 209 -11.67 21.07 -0.30
CA GLN A 209 -11.50 22.24 -1.16
C GLN A 209 -12.30 23.48 -0.68
N TYR A 210 -13.24 23.32 0.26
CA TYR A 210 -14.26 24.32 0.62
C TYR A 210 -14.14 24.89 2.06
N GLY A 211 -13.02 24.65 2.76
CA GLY A 211 -12.74 25.21 4.09
C GLY A 211 -13.26 24.39 5.29
N PRO A 212 -12.85 24.74 6.53
CA PRO A 212 -13.26 24.04 7.75
C PRO A 212 -14.76 24.24 8.01
N LEU A 213 -15.45 23.16 8.37
CA LEU A 213 -16.89 23.16 8.66
C LEU A 213 -17.13 23.20 10.17
N GLU A 214 -17.90 24.18 10.64
CA GLU A 214 -18.37 24.20 12.03
C GLU A 214 -19.20 22.93 12.34
N GLY A 215 -18.83 22.19 13.39
CA GLY A 215 -19.52 20.99 13.83
C GLY A 215 -18.95 19.65 13.32
N VAL A 216 -17.92 19.64 12.47
CA VAL A 216 -17.21 18.41 12.09
C VAL A 216 -16.25 17.93 13.17
N ASP A 217 -15.77 18.81 14.05
CA ASP A 217 -15.02 18.41 15.26
C ASP A 217 -15.85 17.50 16.19
N THR A 218 -17.18 17.59 16.14
CA THR A 218 -18.08 16.70 16.87
C THR A 218 -18.25 15.35 16.17
N LEU A 219 -18.15 15.36 14.83
CA LEU A 219 -18.12 14.16 14.02
C LEU A 219 -16.80 13.41 14.29
N GLU A 220 -15.62 14.03 14.16
CA GLU A 220 -14.32 13.37 14.38
C GLU A 220 -14.14 12.70 15.75
N ARG A 221 -14.74 13.27 16.81
CA ARG A 221 -14.75 12.63 18.15
C ARG A 221 -15.58 11.35 18.24
N CYS A 222 -16.37 11.05 17.22
CA CYS A 222 -17.30 9.93 17.15
C CYS A 222 -17.03 8.96 15.99
N TYR A 223 -16.00 9.18 15.16
CA TYR A 223 -15.56 8.24 14.12
C TYR A 223 -14.19 7.66 14.40
N SER A 224 -14.01 6.39 14.05
CA SER A 224 -12.68 5.83 13.80
C SER A 224 -12.41 5.92 12.29
N TRP A 225 -11.43 6.74 11.92
CA TRP A 225 -10.90 6.77 10.56
C TRP A 225 -10.08 5.52 10.29
N ILE A 226 -10.40 4.79 9.23
CA ILE A 226 -9.55 3.72 8.71
C ILE A 226 -8.99 4.21 7.39
N ASP A 227 -7.78 4.76 7.43
CA ASP A 227 -7.09 5.28 6.25
C ASP A 227 -6.37 4.15 5.49
N CYS A 228 -7.07 3.55 4.54
CA CYS A 228 -6.50 2.50 3.69
C CYS A 228 -5.62 3.04 2.55
N SER A 229 -5.36 4.34 2.46
CA SER A 229 -4.51 4.90 1.38
C SER A 229 -3.01 4.73 1.63
N ALA A 230 -2.62 4.37 2.85
CA ALA A 230 -1.22 4.23 3.28
C ALA A 230 -0.55 2.90 2.88
N HIS A 231 -1.30 1.92 2.38
CA HIS A 231 -0.76 0.63 1.95
C HIS A 231 -1.14 0.32 0.49
N PRO A 232 -0.16 0.22 -0.43
CA PRO A 232 -0.44 -0.19 -1.80
C PRO A 232 -0.84 -1.67 -1.81
N SER A 233 -2.15 -1.94 -1.92
CA SER A 233 -2.68 -3.29 -2.01
C SER A 233 -2.03 -4.09 -3.16
N PRO A 234 -1.81 -5.41 -3.01
CA PRO A 234 -1.37 -6.29 -4.11
C PRO A 234 -2.34 -6.32 -5.30
N LEU A 235 -3.62 -5.96 -5.12
CA LEU A 235 -4.57 -5.76 -6.22
C LEU A 235 -4.25 -4.51 -7.04
N ARG A 236 -3.70 -3.46 -6.40
CA ARG A 236 -3.22 -2.24 -7.06
C ARG A 236 -1.97 -2.52 -7.88
N MET A 237 -1.09 -3.40 -7.39
CA MET A 237 0.00 -3.93 -8.20
C MET A 237 -0.52 -4.73 -9.39
N ASN A 238 -1.55 -5.57 -9.24
CA ASN A 238 -2.08 -6.36 -10.36
C ASN A 238 -2.82 -5.53 -11.42
N ALA A 239 -3.66 -4.56 -11.03
CA ALA A 239 -4.35 -3.70 -11.99
C ALA A 239 -3.40 -2.72 -12.69
N SER A 240 -2.46 -2.11 -11.95
CA SER A 240 -1.39 -1.29 -12.54
C SER A 240 -0.51 -2.12 -13.48
N ARG A 241 -0.16 -3.34 -13.07
CA ARG A 241 0.65 -4.27 -13.87
C ARG A 241 -0.10 -4.75 -15.11
N GLN A 242 -1.39 -5.04 -15.03
CA GLN A 242 -2.21 -5.40 -16.19
C GLN A 242 -2.36 -4.23 -17.16
N GLU A 243 -2.49 -3.00 -16.66
CA GLU A 243 -2.56 -1.81 -17.52
C GLU A 243 -1.20 -1.50 -18.16
N GLU A 244 -0.11 -1.60 -17.42
CA GLU A 244 1.26 -1.48 -17.96
C GLU A 244 1.56 -2.59 -18.98
N GLU A 245 1.14 -3.82 -18.70
CA GLU A 245 1.28 -4.96 -19.61
C GLU A 245 0.45 -4.77 -20.89
N PHE A 246 -0.80 -4.31 -20.75
CA PHE A 246 -1.65 -3.97 -21.88
C PHE A 246 -1.00 -2.90 -22.76
N GLN A 247 -0.54 -1.79 -22.16
CA GLN A 247 0.08 -0.69 -22.89
C GLN A 247 1.37 -1.11 -23.61
N GLY A 248 2.24 -1.86 -22.93
CA GLY A 248 3.49 -2.36 -23.51
C GLY A 248 3.26 -3.35 -24.66
N ARG A 249 2.34 -4.31 -24.48
CA ARG A 249 2.03 -5.31 -25.52
C ARG A 249 1.29 -4.71 -26.71
N LEU A 250 0.36 -3.78 -26.48
CA LEU A 250 -0.37 -3.14 -27.57
C LEU A 250 0.58 -2.40 -28.52
N GLN A 251 1.62 -1.76 -28.00
CA GLN A 251 2.62 -1.07 -28.81
C GLN A 251 3.41 -2.03 -29.70
N LEU A 252 3.80 -3.19 -29.17
CA LEU A 252 4.43 -4.27 -29.94
C LEU A 252 3.51 -4.81 -31.05
N LEU A 253 2.23 -5.02 -30.74
CA LEU A 253 1.25 -5.49 -31.72
C LEU A 253 0.99 -4.46 -32.82
N VAL A 254 1.00 -3.17 -32.49
CA VAL A 254 0.94 -2.08 -33.48
C VAL A 254 2.15 -2.11 -34.40
N TYR A 255 3.35 -2.28 -33.84
CA TYR A 255 4.58 -2.42 -34.61
C TYR A 255 4.52 -3.63 -35.57
N ASP A 256 4.18 -4.81 -35.07
CA ASP A 256 4.09 -6.04 -35.86
C ASP A 256 3.03 -5.93 -36.96
N TRP A 257 1.88 -5.33 -36.63
CA TRP A 257 0.82 -5.09 -37.60
C TRP A 257 1.29 -4.16 -38.72
N ILE A 258 1.96 -3.04 -38.41
CA ILE A 258 2.48 -2.13 -39.43
C ILE A 258 3.50 -2.82 -40.31
N HIS A 259 4.42 -3.59 -39.74
CA HIS A 259 5.42 -4.33 -40.49
C HIS A 259 4.78 -5.37 -41.43
N SER A 260 3.69 -6.02 -41.00
CA SER A 260 2.92 -6.93 -41.86
C SER A 260 2.24 -6.21 -43.03
N ARG A 261 1.92 -4.92 -42.89
CA ARG A 261 1.26 -4.10 -43.92
C ARG A 261 2.23 -3.36 -44.83
N VAL A 262 3.47 -3.17 -44.38
CA VAL A 262 4.53 -2.50 -45.14
C VAL A 262 5.79 -3.37 -45.12
N PRO A 263 5.81 -4.54 -45.82
CA PRO A 263 6.89 -5.52 -45.69
C PRO A 263 8.26 -5.01 -46.16
N SER A 264 8.28 -3.98 -47.01
CA SER A 264 9.51 -3.32 -47.44
C SER A 264 10.18 -2.51 -46.34
N TRP A 265 9.45 -2.20 -45.26
CA TRP A 265 9.89 -1.33 -44.20
C TRP A 265 10.63 -2.14 -43.15
N LYS A 266 11.96 -2.22 -43.29
CA LYS A 266 12.86 -2.97 -42.41
C LYS A 266 13.59 -2.01 -41.46
N PRO A 267 13.01 -1.65 -40.30
CA PRO A 267 13.79 -0.99 -39.25
C PRO A 267 14.91 -1.92 -38.76
N GLU A 268 16.03 -1.38 -38.27
CA GLU A 268 17.11 -2.20 -37.72
C GLU A 268 16.60 -3.15 -36.63
N HIS A 269 16.59 -4.46 -36.92
CA HIS A 269 16.03 -5.52 -36.07
C HIS A 269 16.97 -5.95 -34.94
N SER A 270 17.41 -5.01 -34.09
CA SER A 270 18.05 -5.40 -32.82
C SER A 270 16.98 -5.78 -31.79
N PRO A 271 17.14 -6.90 -31.04
CA PRO A 271 16.24 -7.29 -29.93
C PRO A 271 16.01 -6.17 -28.89
N ILE A 272 16.94 -5.22 -28.85
CA ILE A 272 16.98 -4.03 -27.98
C ILE A 272 15.80 -3.07 -28.24
N TYR A 273 15.17 -3.12 -29.42
CA TYR A 273 14.11 -2.18 -29.83
C TYR A 273 12.67 -2.60 -29.49
N GLN A 274 12.47 -3.76 -28.86
CA GLN A 274 11.14 -4.31 -28.58
C GLN A 274 10.50 -3.81 -27.27
N HIS A 275 11.26 -3.21 -26.34
CA HIS A 275 10.77 -2.98 -24.96
C HIS A 275 10.69 -1.51 -24.50
N ALA A 276 11.00 -0.53 -25.35
CA ALA A 276 10.83 0.87 -25.02
C ALA A 276 10.53 1.71 -26.26
N SER A 277 9.64 2.68 -26.12
CA SER A 277 9.38 3.80 -27.01
C SER A 277 10.67 4.48 -27.49
N ARG A 278 11.25 4.00 -28.60
CA ARG A 278 12.53 4.51 -29.10
C ARG A 278 12.58 4.55 -30.62
N ALA A 279 13.34 5.53 -31.10
CA ALA A 279 13.54 5.83 -32.51
C ALA A 279 14.12 4.62 -33.25
N LEU A 280 13.54 4.28 -34.39
CA LEU A 280 14.09 3.33 -35.33
C LEU A 280 14.59 4.07 -36.56
N THR A 281 15.82 3.78 -36.98
CA THR A 281 16.28 4.22 -38.30
C THR A 281 15.62 3.33 -39.34
N ALA A 282 14.96 3.93 -40.33
CA ALA A 282 14.31 3.18 -41.40
C ALA A 282 14.46 3.88 -42.75
N THR A 283 14.49 3.09 -43.82
CA THR A 283 14.47 3.59 -45.20
C THR A 283 13.04 3.93 -45.63
N LEU A 284 12.90 4.68 -46.72
CA LEU A 284 11.60 4.94 -47.32
C LEU A 284 10.92 3.62 -47.71
N PRO A 285 9.65 3.39 -47.32
CA PRO A 285 8.92 2.20 -47.74
C PRO A 285 8.82 2.12 -49.26
N GLU A 286 9.11 0.97 -49.87
CA GLU A 286 9.06 0.77 -51.34
C GLU A 286 9.86 1.82 -52.17
N GLY A 287 10.78 2.57 -51.54
CA GLY A 287 11.45 3.74 -52.12
C GLY A 287 12.98 3.62 -52.12
N ASP A 288 13.67 4.75 -52.34
CA ASP A 288 15.13 4.79 -52.39
C ASP A 288 15.73 4.44 -51.01
N ARG A 289 16.65 3.46 -51.00
CA ARG A 289 17.36 2.99 -49.80
C ARG A 289 18.34 4.03 -49.25
N SER A 290 18.68 5.05 -50.02
CA SER A 290 19.64 6.09 -49.65
C SER A 290 19.10 7.09 -48.61
N ALA A 291 17.77 7.25 -48.49
CA ALA A 291 17.13 8.24 -47.63
C ALA A 291 16.60 7.62 -46.31
N ALA A 292 17.52 7.25 -45.42
CA ALA A 292 17.18 6.76 -44.10
C ALA A 292 16.69 7.89 -43.18
N GLY A 293 15.49 7.76 -42.62
CA GLY A 293 14.91 8.67 -41.63
C GLY A 293 14.63 7.97 -40.31
N LEU A 294 13.90 8.65 -39.43
CA LEU A 294 13.58 8.15 -38.09
C LEU A 294 12.10 7.82 -37.93
N VAL A 295 11.80 6.73 -37.24
CA VAL A 295 10.44 6.28 -36.90
C VAL A 295 10.30 6.20 -35.39
N TYR A 296 9.30 6.85 -34.82
CA TYR A 296 9.05 6.89 -33.39
C TYR A 296 7.68 6.32 -33.08
N PHE A 297 7.61 5.28 -32.26
CA PHE A 297 6.37 4.80 -31.68
C PHE A 297 6.16 5.49 -30.35
N LYS A 298 5.12 6.33 -30.25
CA LYS A 298 4.82 7.08 -29.04
C LYS A 298 3.83 6.30 -28.17
N SER A 299 4.25 6.05 -26.93
CA SER A 299 3.40 5.46 -25.89
C SER A 299 2.63 6.55 -25.16
N VAL A 300 1.49 6.15 -24.58
CA VAL A 300 0.66 7.00 -23.71
C VAL A 300 1.44 7.51 -22.49
N SER A 301 2.44 6.74 -22.04
CA SER A 301 3.28 7.05 -20.88
C SER A 301 4.48 7.95 -21.23
N ASP A 302 4.76 8.18 -22.52
CA ASP A 302 5.93 8.97 -22.91
C ASP A 302 5.66 10.47 -22.79
N PRO A 303 6.57 11.24 -22.17
CA PRO A 303 6.49 12.70 -22.25
C PRO A 303 6.56 13.16 -23.71
N TYR A 304 5.95 14.30 -24.03
CA TYR A 304 6.14 14.96 -25.32
C TYR A 304 7.60 15.38 -25.49
N TRP A 305 8.05 15.48 -26.74
CA TRP A 305 9.37 16.02 -27.03
C TRP A 305 9.49 17.43 -26.47
N CYS A 306 10.50 17.65 -25.65
CA CYS A 306 10.83 18.97 -25.15
C CYS A 306 11.51 19.80 -26.26
N GLU A 307 11.75 21.09 -26.00
CA GLU A 307 12.49 21.93 -26.95
C GLU A 307 13.89 21.39 -27.23
N GLU A 308 14.53 20.73 -26.26
CA GLU A 308 15.84 20.10 -26.44
C GLU A 308 15.79 18.90 -27.39
N ASP A 309 14.75 18.06 -27.30
CA ASP A 309 14.55 16.93 -28.22
C ASP A 309 14.33 17.42 -29.65
N ILE A 310 13.51 18.46 -29.81
CA ILE A 310 13.26 19.11 -31.11
C ILE A 310 14.55 19.71 -31.65
N THR A 311 15.34 20.35 -30.80
CA THR A 311 16.64 20.93 -31.16
C THR A 311 17.63 19.82 -31.56
N GLY A 312 17.66 18.70 -30.83
CA GLY A 312 18.46 17.52 -31.17
C GLY A 312 18.07 16.90 -32.52
N LEU A 313 16.77 16.82 -32.82
CA LEU A 313 16.28 16.38 -34.14
C LEU A 313 16.66 17.34 -35.26
N LYS A 314 16.64 18.65 -35.00
CA LYS A 314 17.14 19.66 -35.95
C LYS A 314 18.65 19.53 -36.19
N LEU A 315 19.43 19.22 -35.15
CA LEU A 315 20.89 19.07 -35.21
C LEU A 315 21.33 17.77 -35.89
N THR A 316 20.63 16.65 -35.62
CA THR A 316 20.90 15.35 -36.26
C THR A 316 20.47 15.31 -37.73
N ALA A 317 19.56 16.21 -38.13
CA ALA A 317 19.13 16.46 -39.50
C ALA A 317 18.69 15.21 -40.29
N PRO A 318 17.83 14.33 -39.73
CA PRO A 318 17.26 13.24 -40.50
C PRO A 318 16.45 13.81 -41.68
N PRO A 319 16.45 13.16 -42.85
CA PRO A 319 15.72 13.62 -44.02
C PRO A 319 14.20 13.66 -43.79
N TRP A 320 13.69 12.80 -42.90
CA TRP A 320 12.28 12.78 -42.49
C TRP A 320 12.16 12.10 -41.13
N VAL A 321 11.08 12.41 -40.41
CA VAL A 321 10.72 11.78 -39.14
C VAL A 321 9.27 11.34 -39.21
N LEU A 322 8.97 10.10 -38.82
CA LEU A 322 7.61 9.56 -38.74
C LEU A 322 7.28 9.21 -37.29
N MET A 323 6.30 9.88 -36.69
CA MET A 323 5.80 9.60 -35.35
C MET A 323 4.47 8.85 -35.44
N ILE A 324 4.39 7.65 -34.88
CA ILE A 324 3.19 6.82 -34.84
C ILE A 324 2.65 6.85 -33.41
N LEU A 325 1.43 7.37 -33.26
CA LEU A 325 0.77 7.52 -31.96
C LEU A 325 0.02 6.23 -31.59
N SER A 326 -0.01 5.86 -30.31
CA SER A 326 -0.82 4.74 -29.80
C SER A 326 -2.33 5.04 -29.89
N PRO A 327 -3.20 4.05 -30.20
CA PRO A 327 -4.65 4.26 -30.24
C PRO A 327 -5.26 4.60 -28.87
N CYS A 328 -4.54 4.32 -27.77
CA CYS A 328 -4.96 4.61 -26.41
C CYS A 328 -4.50 5.99 -25.90
N GLU A 329 -3.81 6.78 -26.73
CA GLU A 329 -3.44 8.14 -26.33
C GLU A 329 -4.68 9.02 -26.13
N ARG A 330 -4.61 9.95 -25.17
CA ARG A 330 -5.63 10.98 -24.96
C ARG A 330 -5.49 12.09 -26.00
N VAL A 331 -5.60 11.75 -27.27
CA VAL A 331 -5.23 12.62 -28.40
C VAL A 331 -6.01 13.94 -28.42
N TYR A 332 -7.20 13.98 -27.82
CA TYR A 332 -8.01 15.21 -27.70
C TYR A 332 -7.38 16.23 -26.73
N GLU A 333 -6.67 15.79 -25.69
CA GLU A 333 -6.03 16.67 -24.70
C GLU A 333 -4.81 17.39 -25.27
N PHE A 334 -4.26 16.90 -26.39
CA PHE A 334 -2.94 17.29 -26.87
C PHE A 334 -2.89 17.76 -28.32
N GLN A 335 -4.04 17.97 -28.95
CA GLN A 335 -4.13 18.40 -30.34
C GLN A 335 -3.42 19.74 -30.60
N LYS A 336 -3.39 20.64 -29.61
CA LYS A 336 -2.65 21.91 -29.69
C LYS A 336 -1.14 21.68 -29.76
N LYS A 337 -0.59 20.85 -28.86
CA LYS A 337 0.84 20.52 -28.81
C LYS A 337 1.32 19.80 -30.07
N LEU A 338 0.52 18.89 -30.62
CA LEU A 338 0.87 18.22 -31.88
C LEU A 338 0.98 19.20 -33.05
N LYS A 339 0.07 20.18 -33.15
CA LYS A 339 0.14 21.23 -34.18
C LYS A 339 1.39 22.10 -34.00
N GLU A 340 1.71 22.49 -32.77
CA GLU A 340 2.93 23.24 -32.44
C GLU A 340 4.18 22.46 -32.84
N LEU A 341 4.27 21.19 -32.43
CA LEU A 341 5.43 20.33 -32.69
C LEU A 341 5.66 20.13 -34.20
N VAL A 342 4.59 19.87 -34.95
CA VAL A 342 4.64 19.72 -36.41
C VAL A 342 4.99 21.04 -37.12
N SER A 343 4.62 22.20 -36.55
CA SER A 343 5.04 23.51 -37.06
C SER A 343 6.53 23.79 -36.81
N LEU A 344 7.07 23.30 -35.69
CA LEU A 344 8.47 23.49 -35.30
C LEU A 344 9.43 22.55 -36.04
N LEU A 345 8.94 21.41 -36.55
CA LEU A 345 9.75 20.40 -37.24
C LEU A 345 9.13 20.06 -38.60
N PRO A 346 9.46 20.81 -39.68
CA PRO A 346 8.84 20.64 -41.00
C PRO A 346 9.06 19.28 -41.66
N VAL A 347 10.00 18.47 -41.16
CA VAL A 347 10.31 17.12 -41.65
C VAL A 347 9.51 16.02 -40.93
N LEU A 348 8.63 16.39 -40.00
CA LEU A 348 7.83 15.45 -39.21
C LEU A 348 6.49 15.12 -39.88
N LEU A 349 6.23 13.81 -39.98
CA LEU A 349 4.94 13.24 -40.30
C LEU A 349 4.39 12.51 -39.06
N VAL A 350 3.16 12.80 -38.66
CA VAL A 350 2.48 12.12 -37.54
C VAL A 350 1.40 11.20 -38.09
N TRP A 351 1.51 9.90 -37.81
CA TRP A 351 0.47 8.93 -38.08
C TRP A 351 -0.44 8.78 -36.86
N ARG A 352 -1.61 9.39 -36.98
CA ARG A 352 -2.60 9.50 -35.92
C ARG A 352 -3.72 8.46 -36.12
N PRO A 353 -3.94 7.54 -35.17
CA PRO A 353 -5.11 6.67 -35.17
C PRO A 353 -6.37 7.48 -34.79
N ALA A 354 -7.53 6.95 -35.17
CA ALA A 354 -8.80 7.40 -34.63
C ALA A 354 -8.93 7.03 -33.14
N THR A 355 -9.76 7.78 -32.40
CA THR A 355 -10.06 7.45 -31.01
C THR A 355 -10.94 6.19 -30.97
N PRO A 356 -10.51 5.12 -30.29
CA PRO A 356 -11.34 3.93 -30.15
C PRO A 356 -12.59 4.25 -29.33
N SER A 357 -13.71 3.64 -29.70
CA SER A 357 -14.89 3.60 -28.84
C SER A 357 -14.61 2.79 -27.57
N LYS A 358 -15.45 2.97 -26.54
CA LYS A 358 -15.31 2.22 -25.28
C LYS A 358 -15.30 0.70 -25.51
N THR A 359 -16.20 0.21 -26.37
CA THR A 359 -16.30 -1.21 -26.70
C THR A 359 -15.06 -1.73 -27.44
N GLU A 360 -14.50 -0.94 -28.37
CA GLU A 360 -13.26 -1.29 -29.06
C GLU A 360 -12.07 -1.32 -28.10
N LEU A 361 -12.00 -0.38 -27.17
CA LEU A 361 -10.94 -0.33 -26.16
C LEU A 361 -11.03 -1.52 -25.19
N ASP A 362 -12.23 -1.83 -24.70
CA ASP A 362 -12.47 -2.97 -23.81
C ASP A 362 -12.15 -4.30 -24.53
N THR A 363 -12.51 -4.40 -25.81
CA THR A 363 -12.17 -5.55 -26.66
C THR A 363 -10.67 -5.67 -26.88
N LEU A 364 -9.97 -4.58 -27.20
CA LEU A 364 -8.52 -4.57 -27.33
C LEU A 364 -7.84 -4.98 -26.02
N ARG A 365 -8.28 -4.44 -24.88
CA ARG A 365 -7.75 -4.79 -23.56
C ARG A 365 -7.92 -6.27 -23.26
N SER A 366 -9.12 -6.81 -23.47
CA SER A 366 -9.39 -8.24 -23.28
C SER A 366 -8.50 -9.10 -24.19
N LEU A 367 -8.46 -8.83 -25.50
CA LEU A 367 -7.69 -9.64 -26.45
C LEU A 367 -6.19 -9.61 -26.17
N VAL A 368 -5.63 -8.44 -25.83
CA VAL A 368 -4.20 -8.28 -25.53
C VAL A 368 -3.81 -8.99 -24.23
N LEU A 369 -4.64 -8.91 -23.19
CA LEU A 369 -4.39 -9.63 -21.94
C LEU A 369 -4.59 -11.14 -22.08
N SER A 370 -5.54 -11.59 -22.91
CA SER A 370 -5.68 -13.02 -23.23
C SER A 370 -4.43 -13.57 -23.93
N LEU A 371 -3.80 -12.80 -24.82
CA LEU A 371 -2.50 -13.16 -25.42
C LEU A 371 -1.35 -13.25 -24.39
N SER A 372 -1.53 -12.74 -23.17
CA SER A 372 -0.57 -12.94 -22.08
C SER A 372 -0.66 -14.30 -21.42
N HIS A 373 -1.83 -14.93 -21.44
CA HIS A 373 -2.07 -16.21 -20.79
C HIS A 373 -1.76 -17.41 -21.68
N HIS A 374 -1.80 -17.23 -23.01
CA HIS A 374 -1.31 -18.21 -23.96
C HIS A 374 0.20 -18.04 -24.09
N GLY A 375 1.00 -19.02 -23.66
CA GLY A 375 2.46 -19.00 -23.73
C GLY A 375 3.01 -18.90 -25.18
N ILE A 376 4.32 -19.13 -25.36
CA ILE A 376 5.03 -18.95 -26.64
C ILE A 376 4.47 -19.85 -27.78
N GLU A 377 3.70 -20.89 -27.45
CA GLU A 377 3.07 -21.77 -28.43
C GLU A 377 1.86 -21.08 -29.10
N ARG A 378 1.98 -20.81 -30.40
CA ARG A 378 0.91 -20.25 -31.25
C ARG A 378 -0.19 -21.29 -31.46
N ASP A 379 -1.11 -21.36 -30.51
CA ASP A 379 -2.37 -22.06 -30.69
C ASP A 379 -3.34 -21.25 -31.58
N ALA A 380 -4.30 -21.92 -32.22
CA ALA A 380 -5.33 -21.33 -33.08
C ALA A 380 -6.08 -20.17 -32.39
N ALA A 381 -6.28 -20.25 -31.07
CA ALA A 381 -6.90 -19.19 -30.29
C ALA A 381 -6.06 -17.89 -30.26
N ALA A 382 -4.73 -18.00 -30.19
CA ALA A 382 -3.85 -16.84 -30.23
C ALA A 382 -3.86 -16.17 -31.62
N GLU A 383 -3.89 -16.96 -32.70
CA GLU A 383 -4.01 -16.44 -34.07
C GLU A 383 -5.37 -15.75 -34.31
N GLU A 384 -6.46 -16.26 -33.74
CA GLU A 384 -7.77 -15.59 -33.78
C GLU A 384 -7.73 -14.24 -33.05
N CYS A 385 -7.16 -14.19 -31.84
CA CYS A 385 -6.97 -12.95 -31.09
C CYS A 385 -6.15 -11.92 -31.89
N ILE A 386 -5.02 -12.34 -32.47
CA ILE A 386 -4.18 -11.49 -33.31
C ILE A 386 -4.96 -11.00 -34.54
N ALA A 387 -5.72 -11.88 -35.20
CA ALA A 387 -6.53 -11.49 -36.36
C ALA A 387 -7.57 -10.42 -36.01
N ARG A 388 -8.26 -10.56 -34.87
CA ARG A 388 -9.22 -9.55 -34.39
C ARG A 388 -8.56 -8.24 -34.02
N ILE A 389 -7.41 -8.26 -33.32
CA ILE A 389 -6.63 -7.06 -33.01
C ILE A 389 -6.22 -6.34 -34.32
N ARG A 390 -5.73 -7.08 -35.32
CA ARG A 390 -5.33 -6.51 -36.62
C ARG A 390 -6.48 -5.85 -37.37
N LEU A 391 -7.71 -6.36 -37.24
CA LEU A 391 -8.90 -5.75 -37.84
C LEU A 391 -9.23 -4.41 -37.16
N ILE A 392 -9.18 -4.35 -35.83
CA ILE A 392 -9.41 -3.12 -35.07
C ILE A 392 -8.33 -2.08 -35.41
N LEU A 393 -7.05 -2.48 -35.40
CA LEU A 393 -5.95 -1.59 -35.76
C LEU A 393 -6.05 -1.08 -37.20
N PHE A 394 -6.45 -1.94 -38.15
CA PHE A 394 -6.68 -1.52 -39.53
C PHE A 394 -7.77 -0.45 -39.63
N ASP A 395 -8.87 -0.63 -38.91
CA ASP A 395 -9.94 0.36 -38.89
C ASP A 395 -9.48 1.69 -38.27
N LEU A 396 -8.80 1.65 -37.12
CA LEU A 396 -8.33 2.83 -36.39
C LEU A 396 -7.24 3.62 -37.14
N TYR A 397 -6.27 2.95 -37.76
CA TYR A 397 -5.14 3.62 -38.41
C TYR A 397 -5.35 3.91 -39.89
N ILE A 398 -6.11 3.08 -40.61
CA ILE A 398 -6.25 3.19 -42.07
C ILE A 398 -7.59 3.81 -42.46
N LYS A 399 -8.70 3.24 -41.99
CA LYS A 399 -10.04 3.71 -42.41
C LYS A 399 -10.43 5.02 -41.75
N ARG A 400 -10.24 5.14 -40.43
CA ARG A 400 -10.58 6.34 -39.65
C ARG A 400 -9.38 7.21 -39.27
N GLY A 401 -8.17 6.67 -39.42
CA GLY A 401 -6.92 7.33 -39.08
C GLY A 401 -6.50 8.40 -40.08
N SER A 402 -5.38 9.06 -39.81
CA SER A 402 -4.86 10.14 -40.67
C SER A 402 -3.37 10.36 -40.51
N LEU A 403 -2.74 10.91 -41.55
CA LEU A 403 -1.40 11.47 -41.49
C LEU A 403 -1.48 12.98 -41.29
N VAL A 404 -0.62 13.56 -40.47
CA VAL A 404 -0.59 14.99 -40.17
C VAL A 404 0.84 15.51 -40.32
N ASP A 405 1.01 16.57 -41.08
CA ASP A 405 2.27 17.33 -41.19
C ASP A 405 2.01 18.84 -41.13
N CYS A 406 3.02 19.66 -41.39
CA CYS A 406 2.93 21.13 -41.31
C CYS A 406 2.00 21.73 -42.37
N THR A 407 1.67 20.97 -43.41
CA THR A 407 0.81 21.39 -44.52
C THR A 407 -0.64 20.96 -44.34
N GLY A 408 -0.92 19.95 -43.51
CA GLY A 408 -2.29 19.61 -43.14
C GLY A 408 -2.50 18.16 -42.73
N LYS A 409 -3.78 17.75 -42.78
CA LYS A 409 -4.25 16.40 -42.46
C LYS A 409 -4.59 15.65 -43.75
N TYR A 410 -4.14 14.41 -43.85
CA TYR A 410 -4.33 13.53 -44.99
C TYR A 410 -5.00 12.22 -44.58
N SER A 411 -5.90 11.73 -45.43
CA SER A 411 -6.50 10.39 -45.28
C SER A 411 -5.55 9.32 -45.83
N ILE A 412 -5.58 8.13 -45.23
CA ILE A 412 -4.80 6.93 -45.63
C ILE A 412 -5.71 5.94 -46.37
N ASP A 413 -6.70 6.48 -47.09
CA ASP A 413 -7.73 5.66 -47.72
C ASP A 413 -7.11 4.72 -48.78
N PRO A 414 -7.20 3.40 -48.60
CA PRO A 414 -6.64 2.42 -49.52
C PRO A 414 -7.45 2.32 -50.83
N THR A 415 -8.67 2.86 -50.87
CA THR A 415 -9.52 2.87 -52.08
C THR A 415 -9.10 3.94 -53.08
N VAL A 416 -8.31 4.92 -52.66
CA VAL A 416 -7.79 6.00 -53.51
C VAL A 416 -6.60 5.49 -54.33
N LYS A 417 -6.89 4.93 -55.50
CA LYS A 417 -5.97 4.69 -56.65
C LYS A 417 -4.89 3.61 -56.49
N GLY A 418 -5.21 2.41 -56.01
CA GLY A 418 -4.37 1.20 -56.22
C GLY A 418 -2.92 1.29 -55.69
N LYS A 419 -2.64 2.25 -54.81
CA LYS A 419 -1.33 2.46 -54.18
C LYS A 419 -1.41 1.94 -52.76
N GLY A 420 -0.65 0.89 -52.46
CA GLY A 420 -0.50 0.35 -51.11
C GLY A 420 -0.02 1.41 -50.12
N ILE A 421 -0.24 1.14 -48.82
CA ILE A 421 0.11 2.04 -47.70
C ILE A 421 1.58 2.47 -47.78
N GLY A 422 2.47 1.55 -48.14
CA GLY A 422 3.90 1.82 -48.35
C GLY A 422 4.14 2.95 -49.35
N LYS A 423 3.51 2.92 -50.54
CA LYS A 423 3.64 3.97 -51.56
C LYS A 423 3.12 5.33 -51.09
N GLN A 424 2.04 5.35 -50.32
CA GLN A 424 1.49 6.61 -49.79
C GLN A 424 2.42 7.24 -48.75
N LEU A 425 2.94 6.44 -47.82
CA LEU A 425 3.94 6.88 -46.84
C LEU A 425 5.22 7.33 -47.53
N SER A 426 5.71 6.56 -48.49
CA SER A 426 6.93 6.87 -49.26
C SER A 426 6.84 8.19 -50.00
N ALA A 427 5.72 8.45 -50.68
CA ALA A 427 5.49 9.70 -51.38
C ALA A 427 5.54 10.90 -50.41
N ARG A 428 4.87 10.79 -49.26
CA ARG A 428 4.85 11.88 -48.26
C ARG A 428 6.19 12.11 -47.60
N LEU A 429 6.85 11.05 -47.14
CA LEU A 429 8.18 11.16 -46.53
C LEU A 429 9.21 11.69 -47.52
N SER A 430 9.10 11.32 -48.81
CA SER A 430 9.93 11.88 -49.89
C SER A 430 9.67 13.38 -50.08
N GLU A 431 8.41 13.82 -50.12
CA GLU A 431 8.05 15.25 -50.19
C GLU A 431 8.63 16.05 -49.01
N LEU A 432 8.59 15.50 -47.78
CA LEU A 432 9.17 16.14 -46.60
C LEU A 432 10.69 16.24 -46.71
N SER A 433 11.36 15.20 -47.23
CA SER A 433 12.81 15.21 -47.42
C SER A 433 13.30 16.27 -48.42
N GLN A 434 12.48 16.60 -49.42
CA GLN A 434 12.78 17.63 -50.42
C GLN A 434 12.59 19.05 -49.90
N LYS A 435 11.77 19.24 -48.86
CA LYS A 435 11.54 20.54 -48.21
C LYS A 435 12.68 20.98 -47.28
N ARG A 436 13.77 20.21 -47.22
CA ARG A 436 14.94 20.53 -46.40
C ARG A 436 15.56 21.87 -46.85
N PRO A 437 15.81 22.83 -45.94
CA PRO A 437 16.57 24.02 -46.28
C PRO A 437 17.99 23.61 -46.71
N ARG A 438 18.39 23.98 -47.93
CA ARG A 438 19.64 23.57 -48.61
C ARG A 438 20.96 24.04 -47.94
N GLY A 439 20.94 24.47 -46.68
CA GLY A 439 22.05 25.16 -46.01
C GLY A 439 23.07 24.30 -45.25
N SER A 440 22.91 22.98 -45.16
CA SER A 440 23.81 22.16 -44.34
C SER A 440 23.88 20.71 -44.83
N GLN A 441 24.71 20.49 -45.85
CA GLN A 441 25.36 19.19 -46.05
C GLN A 441 26.60 19.13 -45.15
N PRO A 442 26.76 18.12 -44.29
CA PRO A 442 28.01 17.90 -43.59
C PRO A 442 29.03 17.35 -44.59
N VAL A 443 30.11 18.11 -44.81
CA VAL A 443 31.32 17.60 -45.48
C VAL A 443 31.89 16.49 -44.61
N LYS A 444 31.81 15.23 -45.06
CA LYS A 444 32.50 14.11 -44.43
C LYS A 444 34.01 14.26 -44.71
N SER A 445 34.70 14.89 -43.76
CA SER A 445 36.16 14.85 -43.67
C SER A 445 36.52 13.67 -42.76
N GLU A 446 37.16 12.62 -43.29
CA GLU A 446 37.69 11.47 -42.51
C GLU A 446 38.48 11.94 -41.27
N ARG A 447 39.23 13.05 -41.42
CA ARG A 447 40.01 13.67 -40.35
C ARG A 447 39.17 14.24 -39.20
N ALA A 448 37.91 14.62 -39.46
CA ALA A 448 36.98 15.07 -38.41
C ALA A 448 36.36 13.88 -37.66
N GLU A 449 36.23 12.73 -38.33
CA GLU A 449 35.72 11.49 -37.75
C GLU A 449 36.78 10.84 -36.85
N GLU A 450 38.03 10.78 -37.30
CA GLU A 450 39.19 10.36 -36.49
C GLU A 450 39.38 11.22 -35.24
N ASN A 451 39.38 12.55 -35.38
CA ASN A 451 39.48 13.47 -34.23
C ASN A 451 38.31 13.30 -33.24
N ARG A 452 37.12 12.93 -33.74
CA ARG A 452 35.94 12.67 -32.90
C ARG A 452 36.07 11.35 -32.15
N LEU A 453 36.54 10.29 -32.80
CA LEU A 453 36.80 8.99 -32.16
C LEU A 453 37.88 9.11 -31.09
N CYS A 454 38.99 9.79 -31.37
CA CYS A 454 40.06 10.04 -30.39
C CYS A 454 39.55 10.82 -29.17
N ARG A 455 38.73 11.85 -29.36
CA ARG A 455 38.13 12.61 -28.25
C ARG A 455 37.23 11.74 -27.37
N TRP A 456 36.44 10.84 -27.98
CA TRP A 456 35.56 9.92 -27.26
C TRP A 456 36.33 8.81 -26.54
N ALA A 457 37.37 8.28 -27.17
CA ALA A 457 38.31 7.35 -26.54
C ALA A 457 38.94 8.01 -25.30
N THR A 458 39.45 9.24 -25.41
CA THR A 458 40.01 9.98 -24.27
C THR A 458 39.00 10.20 -23.14
N LEU A 459 37.72 10.48 -23.43
CA LEU A 459 36.70 10.63 -22.39
C LEU A 459 36.41 9.30 -21.66
N LEU A 460 36.44 8.19 -22.40
CA LEU A 460 36.25 6.85 -21.84
C LEU A 460 37.45 6.44 -20.98
N THR A 461 38.67 6.63 -21.52
CA THR A 461 39.91 6.10 -20.93
C THR A 461 40.60 7.06 -19.96
N ASN A 462 40.23 8.35 -19.97
CA ASN A 462 40.98 9.44 -19.34
C ASN A 462 42.45 9.57 -19.83
N ILE A 463 42.81 8.97 -20.97
CA ILE A 463 44.17 9.05 -21.56
C ILE A 463 44.16 9.96 -22.80
N HIS A 464 45.06 10.94 -22.84
CA HIS A 464 45.27 11.78 -24.02
C HIS A 464 46.03 10.99 -25.10
N CYS A 465 45.41 10.85 -26.28
CA CYS A 465 45.96 10.08 -27.39
C CYS A 465 47.13 10.83 -28.06
N ALA A 466 48.33 10.23 -28.04
CA ALA A 466 49.49 10.70 -28.81
C ALA A 466 49.88 9.76 -29.97
N ASP A 467 49.44 8.49 -29.94
CA ASP A 467 49.75 7.45 -30.94
C ASP A 467 48.63 6.38 -31.01
N GLU A 468 48.34 5.82 -32.19
CA GLU A 468 47.22 4.88 -32.45
C GLU A 468 47.37 3.55 -31.69
N SER A 469 48.60 3.05 -31.55
CA SER A 469 48.90 1.79 -30.85
C SER A 469 48.57 1.82 -29.36
N SER A 470 48.65 3.01 -28.75
CA SER A 470 48.26 3.28 -27.36
C SER A 470 46.74 3.30 -27.19
N ILE A 471 45.98 3.68 -28.21
CA ILE A 471 44.51 3.79 -28.17
C ILE A 471 43.88 2.41 -28.11
N GLU A 472 44.37 1.46 -28.91
CA GLU A 472 43.81 0.12 -28.96
C GLU A 472 43.97 -0.62 -27.63
N ARG A 473 45.16 -0.62 -27.02
CA ARG A 473 45.40 -1.29 -25.74
C ARG A 473 44.60 -0.68 -24.59
N THR A 474 44.63 0.64 -24.43
CA THR A 474 43.85 1.31 -23.37
C THR A 474 42.35 1.21 -23.63
N GLY A 475 41.96 1.22 -24.90
CA GLY A 475 40.59 0.98 -25.34
C GLY A 475 40.09 -0.39 -24.91
N GLU A 476 40.86 -1.45 -25.18
CA GLU A 476 40.56 -2.81 -24.74
C GLU A 476 40.39 -2.91 -23.22
N ASP A 477 41.27 -2.30 -22.42
CA ASP A 477 41.18 -2.36 -20.96
C ASP A 477 39.97 -1.58 -20.43
N THR A 478 39.62 -0.45 -21.04
CA THR A 478 38.44 0.33 -20.68
C THR A 478 37.15 -0.40 -21.03
N LEU A 479 37.12 -1.10 -22.17
CA LEU A 479 35.99 -1.93 -22.56
C LEU A 479 35.87 -3.17 -21.67
N LYS A 480 36.98 -3.81 -21.30
CA LYS A 480 36.98 -4.88 -20.30
C LYS A 480 36.40 -4.38 -18.98
N TRP A 481 36.79 -3.18 -18.51
CA TRP A 481 36.21 -2.56 -17.34
C TRP A 481 34.70 -2.32 -17.51
N LEU A 482 34.25 -1.74 -18.61
CA LEU A 482 32.83 -1.50 -18.90
C LEU A 482 32.00 -2.80 -18.92
N ILE A 483 32.50 -3.85 -19.56
CA ILE A 483 31.86 -5.17 -19.62
C ILE A 483 31.79 -5.77 -18.22
N GLN A 484 32.88 -5.71 -17.47
CA GLN A 484 32.94 -6.22 -16.10
C GLN A 484 31.98 -5.46 -15.17
N SER A 485 31.93 -4.13 -15.29
CA SER A 485 30.98 -3.28 -14.57
C SER A 485 29.53 -3.56 -14.98
N ALA A 486 29.26 -3.77 -16.26
CA ALA A 486 27.92 -4.13 -16.73
C ALA A 486 27.45 -5.46 -16.12
N ARG A 487 28.33 -6.47 -16.10
CA ARG A 487 28.04 -7.77 -15.48
C ARG A 487 27.83 -7.65 -13.97
N GLU A 488 28.72 -6.95 -13.28
CA GLU A 488 28.60 -6.75 -11.83
C GLU A 488 27.29 -6.03 -11.47
N VAL A 489 26.94 -4.98 -12.22
CA VAL A 489 25.67 -4.26 -12.04
C VAL A 489 24.48 -5.18 -12.30
N ALA A 490 24.49 -5.96 -13.39
CA ALA A 490 23.40 -6.87 -13.71
C ALA A 490 23.19 -7.97 -12.66
N GLU A 491 24.27 -8.57 -12.15
CA GLU A 491 24.23 -9.59 -11.11
C GLU A 491 23.67 -9.02 -9.79
N ARG A 492 24.16 -7.85 -9.36
CA ARG A 492 23.87 -7.30 -8.02
C ARG A 492 22.60 -6.45 -7.96
N ILE A 493 22.07 -5.98 -9.09
CA ILE A 493 20.80 -5.26 -9.13
C ILE A 493 19.64 -6.14 -8.66
N ALA A 494 19.68 -7.44 -8.95
CA ALA A 494 18.65 -8.38 -8.49
C ALA A 494 18.56 -8.43 -6.95
N ASP A 495 19.68 -8.18 -6.28
CA ASP A 495 19.83 -8.19 -4.82
C ASP A 495 19.48 -6.85 -4.15
N LEU A 496 18.93 -5.88 -4.90
CA LEU A 496 18.51 -4.60 -4.32
C LEU A 496 17.42 -4.81 -3.25
N PRO A 497 17.58 -4.23 -2.05
CA PRO A 497 16.55 -4.24 -1.00
C PRO A 497 15.24 -3.64 -1.49
N GLU A 498 14.13 -4.03 -0.87
CA GLU A 498 12.79 -3.54 -1.24
C GLU A 498 12.68 -2.01 -1.20
N ASP A 499 13.36 -1.35 -0.27
CA ASP A 499 13.38 0.11 -0.16
C ASP A 499 13.88 0.78 -1.45
N PHE A 500 14.79 0.14 -2.18
CA PHE A 500 15.33 0.65 -3.45
C PHE A 500 14.44 0.34 -4.65
N ARG A 501 13.37 -0.45 -4.50
CA ARG A 501 12.48 -0.86 -5.61
C ARG A 501 11.41 0.18 -5.94
N THR A 502 11.67 1.46 -5.70
CA THR A 502 10.74 2.55 -6.01
C THR A 502 10.82 2.96 -7.48
N THR A 503 9.69 3.40 -8.05
CA THR A 503 9.63 3.90 -9.44
C THR A 503 10.58 5.06 -9.68
N ARG A 504 10.78 5.93 -8.68
CA ARG A 504 11.72 7.06 -8.73
C ARG A 504 13.18 6.61 -8.79
N PHE A 505 13.57 5.65 -7.96
CA PHE A 505 14.91 5.08 -8.00
C PHE A 505 15.16 4.37 -9.34
N TRP A 506 14.21 3.54 -9.78
CA TRP A 506 14.28 2.85 -11.07
C TRP A 506 14.35 3.80 -12.27
N GLY A 507 13.67 4.94 -12.22
CA GLY A 507 13.77 5.98 -13.24
C GLY A 507 15.20 6.50 -13.43
N HIS A 508 15.90 6.77 -12.32
CA HIS A 508 17.30 7.21 -12.35
C HIS A 508 18.21 6.07 -12.83
N MET A 509 18.03 4.88 -12.26
CA MET A 509 18.78 3.66 -12.61
C MET A 509 18.68 3.31 -14.09
N LYS A 510 17.49 3.43 -14.70
CA LYS A 510 17.26 3.09 -16.10
C LYS A 510 18.15 3.89 -17.05
N SER A 511 18.46 5.14 -16.71
CA SER A 511 19.38 5.97 -17.51
C SER A 511 20.84 5.49 -17.45
N ILE A 512 21.22 4.81 -16.37
CA ILE A 512 22.55 4.23 -16.15
C ILE A 512 22.64 2.81 -16.74
N ILE A 513 21.62 1.97 -16.50
CA ILE A 513 21.58 0.56 -16.91
C ILE A 513 21.34 0.41 -18.41
N ALA A 514 20.47 1.22 -19.02
CA ALA A 514 20.10 1.01 -20.42
C ALA A 514 21.32 1.04 -21.36
N PRO A 515 22.30 1.96 -21.21
CA PRO A 515 23.54 1.90 -21.97
C PRO A 515 24.41 0.65 -21.69
N LEU A 516 24.40 0.09 -20.47
CA LEU A 516 25.16 -1.12 -20.14
C LEU A 516 24.66 -2.35 -20.90
N SER A 517 23.35 -2.47 -21.12
CA SER A 517 22.77 -3.58 -21.89
C SER A 517 23.25 -3.63 -23.35
N LEU A 518 23.64 -2.48 -23.92
CA LEU A 518 24.25 -2.42 -25.24
C LEU A 518 25.62 -3.12 -25.25
N PHE A 519 26.39 -2.95 -24.18
CA PHE A 519 27.70 -3.59 -24.04
C PHE A 519 27.61 -5.07 -23.75
N ASP A 520 26.60 -5.50 -23.00
CA ASP A 520 26.39 -6.92 -22.74
C ASP A 520 26.15 -7.69 -24.05
N SER A 521 25.40 -7.09 -24.99
CA SER A 521 25.20 -7.64 -26.33
C SER A 521 26.43 -7.53 -27.26
N ALA A 522 27.26 -6.49 -27.09
CA ALA A 522 28.46 -6.26 -27.90
C ALA A 522 29.68 -7.05 -27.39
N SER A 523 29.68 -7.41 -26.11
CA SER A 523 30.80 -8.06 -25.42
C SER A 523 31.26 -9.35 -26.11
N PRO A 524 30.39 -10.31 -26.47
CA PRO A 524 30.81 -11.53 -27.15
C PRO A 524 31.43 -11.27 -28.53
N ALA A 525 30.92 -10.27 -29.26
CA ALA A 525 31.43 -9.88 -30.57
C ALA A 525 32.81 -9.22 -30.46
N MET A 526 33.04 -8.44 -29.40
CA MET A 526 34.34 -7.82 -29.12
C MET A 526 35.38 -8.84 -28.65
N THR A 527 35.03 -9.73 -27.72
CA THR A 527 35.93 -10.78 -27.24
C THR A 527 36.31 -11.77 -28.35
N ALA A 528 35.42 -11.97 -29.33
CA ALA A 528 35.70 -12.77 -30.52
C ALA A 528 36.50 -12.03 -31.61
N GLY A 529 36.91 -10.77 -31.38
CA GLY A 529 37.62 -9.93 -32.36
C GLY A 529 36.78 -9.53 -33.57
N LYS A 530 35.45 -9.68 -33.51
CA LYS A 530 34.51 -9.39 -34.61
C LYS A 530 34.06 -7.94 -34.66
N LEU A 531 34.28 -7.17 -33.59
CA LEU A 531 33.94 -5.76 -33.48
C LEU A 531 35.19 -4.97 -33.11
N SER A 532 35.59 -4.02 -33.95
CA SER A 532 36.76 -3.17 -33.69
C SER A 532 36.47 -2.13 -32.59
N PHE A 533 37.52 -1.66 -31.92
CA PHE A 533 37.44 -0.59 -30.92
C PHE A 533 36.72 0.66 -31.47
N ALA A 534 37.08 1.09 -32.67
CA ALA A 534 36.46 2.24 -33.34
C ALA A 534 34.95 2.06 -33.52
N THR A 535 34.50 0.86 -33.88
CA THR A 535 33.06 0.56 -34.05
C THR A 535 32.32 0.59 -32.71
N ALA A 536 32.94 0.09 -31.64
CA ALA A 536 32.37 0.16 -30.29
C ALA A 536 32.25 1.61 -29.78
N VAL A 537 33.28 2.43 -30.01
CA VAL A 537 33.25 3.87 -29.67
C VAL A 537 32.24 4.63 -30.51
N ASP A 538 32.06 4.28 -31.79
CA ASP A 538 31.04 4.86 -32.66
C ASP A 538 29.62 4.56 -32.17
N HIS A 539 29.34 3.30 -31.78
CA HIS A 539 28.06 2.93 -31.18
C HIS A 539 27.80 3.66 -29.86
N LEU A 540 28.83 3.84 -29.03
CA LEU A 540 28.74 4.63 -27.81
C LEU A 540 28.43 6.09 -28.09
N GLY A 541 29.18 6.68 -29.01
CA GLY A 541 28.98 8.06 -29.46
C GLY A 541 27.53 8.26 -29.91
N ARG A 542 26.99 7.37 -30.74
CA ARG A 542 25.59 7.43 -31.18
C ARG A 542 24.60 7.33 -30.02
N THR A 543 24.84 6.42 -29.07
CA THR A 543 23.98 6.23 -27.88
C THR A 543 23.87 7.50 -27.04
N PHE A 544 24.97 8.22 -26.87
CA PHE A 544 25.02 9.47 -26.13
C PHE A 544 24.88 10.71 -27.02
N SER A 545 24.40 10.53 -28.26
CA SER A 545 24.20 11.62 -29.24
C SER A 545 25.44 12.47 -29.49
N TRP A 546 26.63 11.88 -29.31
CA TRP A 546 27.93 12.51 -29.43
C TRP A 546 28.13 13.72 -28.50
N GLN A 547 27.40 13.77 -27.38
CA GLN A 547 27.56 14.79 -26.34
C GLN A 547 28.50 14.31 -25.21
N PRO A 548 29.70 14.90 -25.06
CA PRO A 548 30.67 14.53 -24.02
C PRO A 548 30.11 14.57 -22.60
N GLU A 549 29.30 15.58 -22.29
CA GLU A 549 28.71 15.80 -20.98
C GLU A 549 27.81 14.62 -20.57
N ARG A 550 27.03 14.07 -21.51
CA ARG A 550 26.17 12.91 -21.25
C ARG A 550 26.98 11.67 -20.91
N LEU A 551 28.10 11.45 -21.61
CA LEU A 551 28.99 10.33 -21.32
C LEU A 551 29.66 10.47 -19.95
N THR A 552 30.14 11.67 -19.62
CA THR A 552 30.76 11.96 -18.32
C THR A 552 29.76 11.79 -17.18
N ASN A 553 28.55 12.32 -17.33
CA ASN A 553 27.47 12.18 -16.36
C ASN A 553 27.08 10.71 -16.17
N TRP A 554 26.99 9.96 -17.26
CA TRP A 554 26.73 8.52 -17.21
C TRP A 554 27.85 7.75 -16.52
N LYS A 555 29.12 8.04 -16.82
CA LYS A 555 30.29 7.40 -16.17
C LYS A 555 30.31 7.68 -14.67
N SER A 556 30.02 8.91 -14.27
CA SER A 556 29.86 9.27 -12.85
C SER A 556 28.67 8.55 -12.21
N GLY A 557 27.54 8.46 -12.90
CA GLY A 557 26.37 7.69 -12.45
C GLY A 557 26.66 6.20 -12.27
N LEU A 558 27.41 5.59 -13.20
CA LEU A 558 27.84 4.20 -13.13
C LEU A 558 28.77 3.94 -11.95
N ALA A 559 29.78 4.79 -11.75
CA ALA A 559 30.67 4.70 -10.59
C ALA A 559 29.89 4.82 -9.27
N ASN A 560 29.00 5.82 -9.19
CA ASN A 560 28.13 6.03 -8.04
C ASN A 560 27.22 4.83 -7.75
N LEU A 561 26.75 4.13 -8.78
CA LEU A 561 25.94 2.93 -8.64
C LEU A 561 26.78 1.73 -8.16
N LEU A 562 27.96 1.50 -8.70
CA LEU A 562 28.85 0.44 -8.23
C LEU A 562 29.21 0.62 -6.75
N ASP A 563 29.55 1.85 -6.37
CA ASP A 563 29.80 2.23 -4.97
C ASP A 563 28.56 2.03 -4.10
N LEU A 564 27.35 2.36 -4.61
CA LEU A 564 26.10 2.08 -3.90
C LEU A 564 25.95 0.58 -3.65
N LEU A 565 26.11 -0.25 -4.69
CA LEU A 565 25.96 -1.70 -4.59
C LEU A 565 26.94 -2.27 -3.56
N GLN A 566 28.19 -1.80 -3.56
CA GLN A 566 29.19 -2.18 -2.54
C GLN A 566 28.79 -1.76 -1.12
N TRP A 567 28.13 -0.62 -0.96
CA TRP A 567 27.70 -0.07 0.32
C TRP A 567 26.40 -0.69 0.88
N LEU A 568 25.53 -1.27 0.03
CA LEU A 568 24.23 -1.83 0.42
C LEU A 568 24.23 -2.73 1.67
N PRO A 569 25.20 -3.64 1.88
CA PRO A 569 25.21 -4.47 3.09
C PRO A 569 25.25 -3.64 4.39
N SER A 570 26.01 -2.55 4.41
CA SER A 570 26.05 -1.61 5.56
C SER A 570 24.71 -0.92 5.76
N PHE A 571 24.05 -0.51 4.67
CA PHE A 571 22.73 0.09 4.71
C PHE A 571 21.68 -0.86 5.29
N VAL A 572 21.64 -2.11 4.86
CA VAL A 572 20.65 -3.10 5.35
C VAL A 572 20.79 -3.29 6.87
N LEU A 573 22.02 -3.42 7.37
CA LEU A 573 22.30 -3.51 8.80
C LEU A 573 21.85 -2.25 9.56
N ALA A 574 22.14 -1.07 9.02
CA ALA A 574 21.73 0.20 9.63
C ALA A 574 20.20 0.34 9.67
N ARG A 575 19.51 0.01 8.57
CA ARG A 575 18.05 0.02 8.46
C ARG A 575 17.40 -0.90 9.50
N GLU A 576 17.85 -2.15 9.59
CA GLU A 576 17.34 -3.12 10.56
C GLU A 576 17.58 -2.65 12.00
N TYR A 577 18.72 -2.03 12.26
CA TYR A 577 19.03 -1.46 13.56
C TYR A 577 18.08 -0.30 13.91
N VAL A 578 17.91 0.67 13.00
CA VAL A 578 17.08 1.87 13.22
C VAL A 578 15.60 1.50 13.37
N THR A 579 15.10 0.58 12.53
CA THR A 579 13.71 0.10 12.60
C THR A 579 13.45 -0.77 13.83
N GLY A 580 14.44 -1.56 14.26
CA GLY A 580 14.34 -2.39 15.47
C GLY A 580 14.51 -1.62 16.79
N ALA A 581 15.02 -0.39 16.75
CA ALA A 581 15.25 0.45 17.92
C ALA A 581 13.97 0.96 18.57
N PHE A 582 13.96 0.99 19.91
CA PHE A 582 12.86 1.54 20.69
C PHE A 582 12.91 3.07 20.77
N PRO A 583 11.77 3.77 20.96
CA PRO A 583 11.81 5.18 21.26
C PRO A 583 12.35 5.42 22.68
N LEU A 584 13.44 6.20 22.80
CA LEU A 584 14.14 6.42 24.07
C LEU A 584 14.15 7.89 24.54
N GLY A 585 13.42 8.77 23.85
CA GLY A 585 13.31 10.19 24.16
C GLY A 585 13.66 11.08 22.97
N GLU A 586 13.30 12.36 23.07
CA GLU A 586 13.24 13.31 21.95
C GLU A 586 14.50 13.36 21.08
N ASP A 587 15.70 13.36 21.66
CA ASP A 587 16.95 13.47 20.88
C ASP A 587 17.26 12.20 20.08
N CYS A 588 17.12 11.02 20.71
CA CYS A 588 17.31 9.73 20.05
C CYS A 588 16.22 9.51 18.99
N ASP A 589 14.99 9.91 19.30
CA ASP A 589 13.83 9.68 18.44
C ASP A 589 13.88 10.60 17.22
N ARG A 590 14.32 11.86 17.39
CA ARG A 590 14.57 12.79 16.28
C ARG A 590 15.66 12.29 15.34
N ALA A 591 16.77 11.78 15.89
CA ALA A 591 17.84 11.19 15.08
C ALA A 591 17.37 9.93 14.35
N ARG A 592 16.57 9.08 15.00
CA ARG A 592 15.94 7.90 14.41
C ARG A 592 15.01 8.27 13.26
N GLU A 593 14.14 9.26 13.46
CA GLU A 593 13.21 9.76 12.43
C GLU A 593 13.94 10.37 11.23
N ALA A 594 15.03 11.10 11.45
CA ALA A 594 15.85 11.63 10.37
C ALA A 594 16.44 10.50 9.50
N LEU A 595 16.96 9.44 10.13
CA LEU A 595 17.47 8.26 9.42
C LEU A 595 16.36 7.51 8.68
N LEU A 596 15.18 7.34 9.29
CA LEU A 596 14.04 6.70 8.63
C LEU A 596 13.58 7.47 7.39
N LYS A 597 13.52 8.80 7.46
CA LYS A 597 13.19 9.64 6.28
C LYS A 597 14.18 9.46 5.14
N ARG A 598 15.47 9.23 5.42
CA ARG A 598 16.47 8.94 4.39
C ARG A 598 16.31 7.54 3.80
N ILE A 599 16.02 6.55 4.64
CA ILE A 599 15.71 5.18 4.20
C ILE A 599 14.53 5.19 3.22
N GLU A 600 13.51 6.02 3.48
CA GLU A 600 12.35 6.20 2.60
C GLU A 600 12.66 6.92 1.27
N ASN A 601 13.84 7.56 1.15
CA ASN A 601 14.27 8.33 -0.02
C ASN A 601 15.57 7.77 -0.64
N PRO A 602 15.58 6.51 -1.10
CA PRO A 602 16.77 5.79 -1.59
C PRO A 602 17.47 6.46 -2.77
N GLN A 603 16.77 7.28 -3.57
CA GLN A 603 17.35 7.99 -4.70
C GLN A 603 18.46 8.98 -4.30
N GLU A 604 18.38 9.56 -3.10
CA GLU A 604 19.40 10.49 -2.60
C GLU A 604 20.71 9.75 -2.28
N LEU A 605 20.61 8.48 -1.87
CA LEU A 605 21.73 7.61 -1.52
C LEU A 605 22.52 7.12 -2.75
N LEU A 606 22.12 7.47 -3.97
CA LEU A 606 22.94 7.25 -5.17
C LEU A 606 24.23 8.06 -5.11
N GLN A 607 24.24 9.21 -4.43
CA GLN A 607 25.43 10.04 -4.32
C GLN A 607 26.34 9.58 -3.18
N THR A 608 27.65 9.48 -3.45
CA THR A 608 28.65 9.08 -2.45
C THR A 608 28.64 9.96 -1.20
N GLY A 609 28.41 11.27 -1.36
CA GLY A 609 28.33 12.21 -0.22
C GLY A 609 27.16 11.92 0.72
N GLU A 610 26.00 11.57 0.18
CA GLU A 610 24.82 11.25 0.99
C GLU A 610 24.95 9.90 1.69
N ARG A 611 25.62 8.91 1.08
CA ARG A 611 25.96 7.64 1.76
C ARG A 611 26.89 7.85 2.95
N ALA A 612 27.96 8.63 2.77
CA ALA A 612 28.90 8.94 3.84
C ALA A 612 28.21 9.70 4.99
N ARG A 613 27.30 10.61 4.65
CA ARG A 613 26.48 11.33 5.63
C ARG A 613 25.53 10.40 6.38
N PHE A 614 24.87 9.48 5.68
CA PHE A 614 24.01 8.47 6.29
C PHE A 614 24.78 7.59 7.30
N ASP A 615 25.96 7.11 6.93
CA ASP A 615 26.80 6.28 7.81
C ASP A 615 27.22 7.01 9.08
N GLU A 616 27.56 8.30 8.96
CA GLU A 616 27.93 9.15 10.09
C GLU A 616 26.73 9.45 11.00
N GLU A 617 25.58 9.81 10.43
CA GLU A 617 24.33 10.01 11.16
C GLU A 617 23.90 8.71 11.89
N PHE A 618 24.03 7.55 11.23
CA PHE A 618 23.75 6.25 11.83
C PHE A 618 24.71 5.91 12.98
N ARG A 619 26.00 6.18 12.81
CA ARG A 619 27.02 5.96 13.85
C ARG A 619 26.69 6.78 15.10
N GLN A 620 26.38 8.07 14.92
CA GLN A 620 26.00 8.97 16.01
C GLN A 620 24.73 8.51 16.71
N PHE A 621 23.69 8.15 15.95
CA PHE A 621 22.45 7.60 16.50
C PHE A 621 22.70 6.34 17.31
N ARG A 622 23.45 5.37 16.78
CA ARG A 622 23.76 4.10 17.46
C ARG A 622 24.47 4.31 18.79
N GLU A 623 25.44 5.22 18.83
CA GLU A 623 26.19 5.54 20.06
C GLU A 623 25.29 6.20 21.13
N ALA A 624 24.47 7.17 20.73
CA ALA A 624 23.52 7.85 21.61
C ALA A 624 22.43 6.89 22.12
N TYR A 625 21.85 6.10 21.21
CA TYR A 625 20.83 5.10 21.51
C TYR A 625 21.37 4.04 22.48
N ALA A 626 22.56 3.46 22.21
CA ALA A 626 23.14 2.46 23.09
C ALA A 626 23.38 3.00 24.50
N THR A 627 23.87 4.24 24.61
CA THR A 627 24.08 4.91 25.90
C THR A 627 22.77 5.08 26.68
N SER A 628 21.73 5.58 26.02
CA SER A 628 20.40 5.75 26.62
C SER A 628 19.77 4.43 27.04
N TYR A 629 19.87 3.41 26.18
CA TYR A 629 19.35 2.07 26.45
C TYR A 629 20.06 1.43 27.64
N ILE A 630 21.40 1.46 27.69
CA ILE A 630 22.19 0.92 28.80
C ILE A 630 21.79 1.61 30.10
N ARG A 631 21.66 2.94 30.10
CA ARG A 631 21.25 3.70 31.29
C ARG A 631 19.89 3.23 31.81
N LEU A 632 18.89 3.09 30.94
CA LEU A 632 17.55 2.60 31.32
C LEU A 632 17.58 1.15 31.79
N HIS A 633 18.34 0.31 31.10
CA HIS A 633 18.52 -1.09 31.44
C HIS A 633 19.18 -1.26 32.81
N GLU A 634 20.32 -0.61 33.06
CA GLU A 634 21.02 -0.64 34.35
C GLU A 634 20.19 -0.03 35.47
N ASN A 635 19.50 1.08 35.26
CA ASN A 635 18.63 1.68 36.27
C ASN A 635 17.52 0.69 36.68
N THR A 636 16.91 0.00 35.71
CA THR A 636 15.89 -1.01 35.99
C THR A 636 16.47 -2.20 36.75
N LEU A 637 17.66 -2.69 36.38
CA LEU A 637 18.36 -3.77 37.09
C LEU A 637 18.78 -3.36 38.52
N ARG A 638 19.31 -2.14 38.70
CA ARG A 638 19.71 -1.61 40.01
C ARG A 638 18.50 -1.54 40.94
N MET A 639 17.36 -1.06 40.47
CA MET A 639 16.10 -1.10 41.24
C MET A 639 15.76 -2.53 41.70
N VAL A 640 15.88 -3.54 40.84
CA VAL A 640 15.63 -4.94 41.20
C VAL A 640 16.64 -5.46 42.22
N SER A 641 17.90 -5.04 42.13
CA SER A 641 18.95 -5.45 43.08
C SER A 641 18.81 -4.81 44.48
N VAL A 642 18.36 -3.56 44.57
CA VAL A 642 18.08 -2.86 45.85
C VAL A 642 16.89 -3.50 46.56
N LEU A 643 15.87 -3.94 45.83
CA LEU A 643 14.73 -4.71 46.37
C LEU A 643 15.12 -6.05 47.00
N LYS A 644 16.31 -6.59 46.70
CA LYS A 644 16.83 -7.79 47.38
C LYS A 644 17.53 -7.49 48.71
N LYS A 645 17.92 -6.25 48.97
CA LYS A 645 18.70 -5.84 50.15
C LYS A 645 17.89 -5.09 51.21
N ASP A 646 16.88 -4.30 50.84
CA ASP A 646 16.01 -3.60 51.79
C ASP A 646 14.74 -4.41 52.11
N GLU A 647 14.22 -4.26 53.34
CA GLU A 647 13.18 -5.03 54.08
C GLU A 647 11.80 -5.25 53.40
N CYS A 648 11.66 -4.97 52.12
CA CYS A 648 10.48 -5.25 51.31
C CYS A 648 10.42 -6.76 50.94
N ARG A 649 10.25 -7.64 51.94
CA ARG A 649 9.90 -9.04 51.69
C ARG A 649 8.47 -9.12 51.14
N ILE A 650 8.29 -9.88 50.07
CA ILE A 650 6.94 -10.29 49.63
C ILE A 650 6.28 -10.99 50.82
N ASP A 651 5.07 -10.59 51.17
CA ASP A 651 4.32 -11.24 52.25
C ASP A 651 3.87 -12.63 51.77
N PHE A 652 4.68 -13.63 52.09
CA PHE A 652 4.43 -15.01 51.68
C PHE A 652 3.15 -15.59 52.31
N ALA A 653 2.73 -15.10 53.48
CA ALA A 653 1.49 -15.53 54.11
C ALA A 653 0.28 -14.99 53.34
N ALA A 654 0.30 -13.69 53.00
CA ALA A 654 -0.73 -13.09 52.16
C ALA A 654 -0.76 -13.71 50.74
N LEU A 655 0.40 -13.95 50.14
CA LEU A 655 0.48 -14.61 48.84
C LEU A 655 -0.13 -16.02 48.87
N ARG A 656 0.18 -16.81 49.91
CA ARG A 656 -0.42 -18.14 50.11
C ARG A 656 -1.93 -18.06 50.28
N ASN A 657 -2.43 -17.08 51.04
CA ASN A 657 -3.87 -16.85 51.18
C ASN A 657 -4.53 -16.51 49.83
N LEU A 658 -3.92 -15.64 49.02
CA LEU A 658 -4.41 -15.34 47.67
C LEU A 658 -4.42 -16.58 46.78
N GLU A 659 -3.37 -17.41 46.82
CA GLU A 659 -3.32 -18.66 46.07
C GLU A 659 -4.44 -19.62 46.45
N LEU A 660 -4.66 -19.78 47.76
CA LEU A 660 -5.72 -20.62 48.32
C LEU A 660 -7.11 -20.13 47.93
N LEU A 661 -7.38 -18.83 48.05
CA LEU A 661 -8.66 -18.24 47.67
C LEU A 661 -8.91 -18.31 46.15
N SER A 662 -7.85 -18.14 45.33
CA SER A 662 -7.94 -18.25 43.86
C SER A 662 -8.23 -19.68 43.37
N LYS A 663 -8.09 -20.70 44.23
CA LYS A 663 -8.48 -22.09 43.94
C LYS A 663 -9.98 -22.31 44.06
N LEU A 664 -10.71 -21.46 44.80
CA LEU A 664 -12.17 -21.58 44.94
C LEU A 664 -12.86 -21.44 43.58
N GLN A 665 -13.91 -22.22 43.35
CA GLN A 665 -14.65 -22.19 42.10
C GLN A 665 -15.40 -20.84 41.96
N TYR A 666 -15.41 -20.31 40.73
CA TYR A 666 -15.99 -19.00 40.38
C TYR A 666 -15.25 -17.77 40.90
N MET A 667 -14.06 -17.91 41.49
CA MET A 667 -13.25 -16.78 41.92
C MET A 667 -12.32 -16.25 40.82
N ASP A 668 -12.08 -14.94 40.82
CA ASP A 668 -11.23 -14.24 39.85
C ASP A 668 -9.74 -14.57 40.05
N ARG A 669 -9.13 -15.23 39.06
CA ARG A 669 -7.70 -15.59 39.06
C ARG A 669 -6.80 -14.50 38.49
N SER A 670 -7.36 -13.38 38.01
CA SER A 670 -6.61 -12.33 37.33
C SER A 670 -5.51 -11.72 38.22
N TYR A 671 -5.78 -11.52 39.51
CA TYR A 671 -4.79 -11.01 40.47
C TYR A 671 -3.62 -11.96 40.65
N LEU A 672 -3.88 -13.25 40.90
CA LEU A 672 -2.82 -14.25 41.04
C LEU A 672 -1.99 -14.37 39.76
N ASN A 673 -2.62 -14.34 38.59
CA ASN A 673 -1.93 -14.37 37.31
C ASN A 673 -1.04 -13.13 37.12
N LYS A 674 -1.54 -11.94 37.48
CA LYS A 674 -0.74 -10.70 37.49
C LYS A 674 0.46 -10.82 38.43
N VAL A 675 0.28 -11.29 39.68
CA VAL A 675 1.40 -11.51 40.62
C VAL A 675 2.42 -12.50 40.05
N LYS A 676 1.98 -13.62 39.46
CA LYS A 676 2.88 -14.64 38.87
C LYS A 676 3.65 -14.11 37.66
N LEU A 677 3.02 -13.27 36.82
CA LEU A 677 3.70 -12.61 35.71
C LEU A 677 4.77 -11.64 36.22
N LEU A 678 4.49 -10.89 37.29
CA LEU A 678 5.46 -10.00 37.92
C LEU A 678 6.62 -10.76 38.55
N ALA A 679 6.34 -11.83 39.29
CA ALA A 679 7.37 -12.67 39.89
C ALA A 679 8.28 -13.30 38.81
N LYS A 680 7.69 -13.83 37.73
CA LYS A 680 8.46 -14.36 36.58
C LYS A 680 9.26 -13.26 35.87
N TRP A 681 8.72 -12.05 35.76
CA TRP A 681 9.42 -10.90 35.19
C TRP A 681 10.64 -10.53 36.05
N ILE A 682 10.49 -10.43 37.37
CA ILE A 682 11.61 -10.15 38.30
C ILE A 682 12.68 -11.24 38.21
N GLN A 683 12.26 -12.52 38.13
CA GLN A 683 13.19 -13.64 38.02
C GLN A 683 13.95 -13.66 36.69
N ARG A 684 13.31 -13.25 35.59
CA ARG A 684 13.90 -13.22 34.23
C ARG A 684 14.79 -12.00 33.99
N ASN A 685 14.52 -10.87 34.63
CA ASN A 685 15.24 -9.62 34.40
C ASN A 685 16.47 -9.44 35.32
N ASN A 686 17.25 -10.50 35.58
CA ASN A 686 18.64 -10.37 36.05
C ASN A 686 19.58 -10.58 34.86
N CYS A 687 19.68 -9.57 33.99
CA CYS A 687 20.53 -9.67 32.80
C CYS A 687 22.01 -9.46 33.16
N GLY A 688 22.83 -10.51 33.04
CA GLY A 688 24.29 -10.46 33.20
C GLY A 688 25.08 -10.36 31.89
N MET A 689 24.40 -10.14 30.75
CA MET A 689 25.04 -10.10 29.43
C MET A 689 25.79 -8.77 29.18
N PRO A 690 26.80 -8.76 28.28
CA PRO A 690 27.56 -7.55 27.93
C PRO A 690 26.73 -6.63 27.01
N VAL A 691 25.75 -5.93 27.58
CA VAL A 691 24.74 -5.13 26.87
C VAL A 691 25.40 -4.15 25.88
N GLN A 692 26.51 -3.52 26.24
CA GLN A 692 27.21 -2.58 25.36
C GLN A 692 27.74 -3.24 24.09
N GLN A 693 28.29 -4.45 24.17
CA GLN A 693 28.79 -5.18 22.99
C GLN A 693 27.63 -5.64 22.11
N ILE A 694 26.54 -6.09 22.74
CA ILE A 694 25.33 -6.49 22.03
C ILE A 694 24.74 -5.30 21.26
N LEU A 695 24.64 -4.14 21.90
CA LEU A 695 24.05 -2.94 21.30
C LEU A 695 24.89 -2.33 20.16
N LYS A 696 26.16 -2.71 20.00
CA LYS A 696 26.94 -2.34 18.82
C LYS A 696 26.47 -3.06 17.55
N LEU A 697 25.88 -4.25 17.72
CA LEU A 697 25.47 -5.14 16.63
C LEU A 697 23.96 -5.12 16.38
N GLN A 698 23.16 -5.02 17.44
CA GLN A 698 21.69 -5.07 17.35
C GLN A 698 21.03 -4.07 18.30
N PRO A 699 19.83 -3.54 18.00
CA PRO A 699 19.22 -2.47 18.79
C PRO A 699 18.58 -2.96 20.10
N ARG A 700 18.67 -4.25 20.41
CA ARG A 700 18.01 -4.88 21.56
C ARG A 700 18.95 -5.81 22.30
N CYS A 701 18.79 -5.88 23.62
CA CYS A 701 19.47 -6.90 24.41
C CYS A 701 18.74 -8.25 24.27
N TYR A 702 19.49 -9.36 24.25
CA TYR A 702 18.90 -10.71 24.19
C TYR A 702 18.01 -11.06 25.40
N CYS A 703 18.10 -10.29 26.49
CA CYS A 703 17.23 -10.46 27.66
C CYS A 703 15.78 -10.04 27.41
N SER A 704 15.46 -9.51 26.22
CA SER A 704 14.14 -8.99 25.86
C SER A 704 13.67 -7.82 26.72
N PHE A 705 14.59 -7.06 27.31
CA PHE A 705 14.27 -5.82 28.00
C PHE A 705 13.60 -4.82 27.04
N ASN A 706 12.45 -4.28 27.42
CA ASN A 706 11.71 -3.29 26.66
C ASN A 706 11.64 -1.97 27.46
N PRO A 707 12.38 -0.93 27.06
CA PRO A 707 12.38 0.37 27.76
C PRO A 707 11.05 1.14 27.65
N CYS A 708 10.24 0.83 26.63
CA CYS A 708 8.92 1.42 26.39
C CYS A 708 7.77 0.59 26.97
N GLY A 709 8.07 -0.61 27.49
CA GLY A 709 7.08 -1.38 28.23
C GLY A 709 6.56 -0.56 29.40
N PRO A 710 5.33 -0.83 29.89
CA PRO A 710 4.75 -0.04 30.97
C PRO A 710 5.70 -0.04 32.16
N GLN A 711 6.41 1.09 32.31
CA GLN A 711 7.23 1.39 33.47
C GLN A 711 6.38 1.40 34.74
N LYS A 712 5.04 1.27 34.66
CA LYS A 712 4.12 1.12 35.81
C LYS A 712 4.38 -0.09 36.71
N LEU A 713 5.33 -0.96 36.38
CA LEU A 713 5.78 -2.04 37.26
C LEU A 713 7.16 -1.77 37.89
N THR A 714 7.71 -0.56 37.73
CA THR A 714 8.71 -0.06 38.66
C THR A 714 8.00 0.37 39.94
N GLY A 715 8.10 -0.44 40.99
CA GLY A 715 7.83 0.05 42.34
C GLY A 715 7.44 -0.99 43.37
N SER A 716 8.45 -1.62 43.97
CA SER A 716 8.46 -2.28 45.29
C SER A 716 7.76 -3.63 45.44
N ALA A 717 8.30 -4.47 46.34
CA ALA A 717 7.52 -5.55 46.92
C ALA A 717 6.24 -5.02 47.57
N ALA A 718 6.17 -3.74 47.97
CA ALA A 718 4.94 -3.10 48.40
C ALA A 718 3.90 -2.98 47.27
N GLY A 719 4.30 -2.85 46.00
CA GLY A 719 3.38 -2.90 44.85
C GLY A 719 2.85 -4.32 44.61
N ILE A 720 3.70 -5.34 44.73
CA ILE A 720 3.28 -6.75 44.69
C ILE A 720 2.36 -7.06 45.88
N ASN A 721 2.74 -6.66 47.10
CA ASN A 721 1.95 -6.84 48.32
C ASN A 721 0.62 -6.07 48.25
N ARG A 722 0.60 -4.87 47.65
CA ARG A 722 -0.63 -4.12 47.38
C ARG A 722 -1.54 -4.89 46.43
N LEU A 723 -1.00 -5.41 45.33
CA LEU A 723 -1.77 -6.20 44.37
C LEU A 723 -2.27 -7.52 44.98
N ILE A 724 -1.47 -8.13 45.87
CA ILE A 724 -1.88 -9.31 46.65
C ILE A 724 -3.07 -8.95 47.55
N ASN A 725 -2.94 -7.87 48.33
CA ASN A 725 -3.99 -7.42 49.26
C ASN A 725 -5.27 -6.98 48.54
N GLU A 726 -5.16 -6.26 47.43
CA GLU A 726 -6.30 -5.92 46.56
C GLU A 726 -7.00 -7.17 46.02
N GLY A 727 -6.22 -8.19 45.65
CA GLY A 727 -6.75 -9.49 45.24
C GLY A 727 -7.49 -10.20 46.38
N ILE A 728 -6.90 -10.24 47.58
CA ILE A 728 -7.52 -10.83 48.78
C ILE A 728 -8.83 -10.11 49.11
N GLU A 729 -8.83 -8.78 49.19
CA GLU A 729 -10.02 -8.00 49.54
C GLU A 729 -11.12 -8.11 48.48
N CYS A 730 -10.77 -8.21 47.20
CA CYS A 730 -11.74 -8.54 46.16
C CYS A 730 -12.45 -9.88 46.42
N LEU A 731 -11.67 -10.92 46.73
CA LEU A 731 -12.19 -12.26 46.95
C LEU A 731 -13.03 -12.32 48.23
N ARG A 732 -12.56 -11.67 49.31
CA ARG A 732 -13.32 -11.47 50.55
C ARG A 732 -14.64 -10.76 50.29
N GLY A 733 -14.63 -9.65 49.55
CA GLY A 733 -15.86 -8.92 49.20
C GLY A 733 -16.86 -9.75 48.38
N THR A 734 -16.39 -10.75 47.64
CA THR A 734 -17.29 -11.71 46.95
C THR A 734 -17.88 -12.73 47.93
N LEU A 735 -17.07 -13.25 48.86
CA LEU A 735 -17.52 -14.19 49.88
C LEU A 735 -18.44 -13.53 50.93
N ARG A 736 -18.17 -12.30 51.35
CA ARG A 736 -19.01 -11.51 52.29
C ARG A 736 -20.42 -11.31 51.75
N ARG A 737 -20.57 -11.05 50.45
CA ARG A 737 -21.90 -10.97 49.81
C ARG A 737 -22.67 -12.29 49.86
N SER A 738 -21.99 -13.40 50.08
CA SER A 738 -22.55 -14.74 50.29
C SER A 738 -22.53 -15.19 51.77
N GLU A 739 -22.23 -14.32 52.72
CA GLU A 739 -22.09 -14.69 54.14
C GLU A 739 -23.31 -15.43 54.69
N HIS A 740 -24.52 -14.95 54.35
CA HIS A 740 -25.79 -15.57 54.72
C HIS A 740 -25.98 -17.01 54.21
N LEU A 741 -25.18 -17.46 53.24
CA LEU A 741 -25.16 -18.85 52.75
C LEU A 741 -24.03 -19.66 53.39
N ILE A 742 -22.98 -18.99 53.86
CA ILE A 742 -21.78 -19.63 54.39
C ILE A 742 -21.96 -19.92 55.89
N MET A 743 -22.31 -18.92 56.69
CA MET A 743 -22.34 -19.02 58.15
C MET A 743 -23.35 -20.06 58.71
N PRO A 744 -24.58 -20.21 58.15
CA PRO A 744 -25.52 -21.22 58.66
C PRO A 744 -24.99 -22.65 58.54
N GLU A 745 -24.30 -22.97 57.43
CA GLU A 745 -23.74 -24.32 57.22
C GLU A 745 -22.64 -24.66 58.23
N PHE A 746 -21.95 -23.65 58.79
CA PHE A 746 -20.96 -23.85 59.85
C PHE A 746 -21.58 -23.90 61.26
N SER A 747 -22.83 -23.47 61.44
CA SER A 747 -23.56 -23.60 62.70
C SER A 747 -24.24 -24.98 62.84
N ASP A 748 -24.62 -25.58 61.72
CA ASP A 748 -25.31 -26.88 61.67
C ASP A 748 -24.35 -28.08 61.61
N THR A 749 -23.05 -27.83 61.43
CA THR A 749 -22.02 -28.89 61.26
C THR A 749 -21.01 -28.82 62.40
N ASP A 750 -20.62 -29.97 62.96
CA ASP A 750 -19.51 -30.07 63.94
C ASP A 750 -18.17 -29.79 63.22
N VAL A 751 -17.76 -28.53 63.20
CA VAL A 751 -16.55 -28.05 62.53
C VAL A 751 -15.51 -27.65 63.57
N GLU A 752 -14.25 -28.04 63.35
CA GLU A 752 -13.10 -27.64 64.19
C GLU A 752 -13.11 -26.10 64.42
N ASP A 753 -12.99 -25.66 65.68
CA ASP A 753 -13.01 -24.24 66.08
C ASP A 753 -12.03 -23.37 65.28
N GLU A 754 -10.89 -23.94 64.89
CA GLU A 754 -9.85 -23.24 64.11
C GLU A 754 -10.33 -22.94 62.67
N VAL A 755 -11.08 -23.85 62.04
CA VAL A 755 -11.68 -23.62 60.73
C VAL A 755 -12.75 -22.53 60.83
N LEU A 756 -13.57 -22.59 61.87
CA LEU A 756 -14.59 -21.56 62.12
C LEU A 756 -13.95 -20.18 62.32
N ARG A 757 -12.84 -20.09 63.05
CA ARG A 757 -12.07 -18.86 63.26
C ARG A 757 -11.49 -18.29 61.96
N GLN A 758 -10.93 -19.14 61.10
CA GLN A 758 -10.38 -18.73 59.80
C GLN A 758 -11.46 -18.26 58.83
N VAL A 759 -12.60 -18.96 58.77
CA VAL A 759 -13.75 -18.56 57.94
C VAL A 759 -14.35 -17.25 58.46
N SER A 760 -14.50 -17.10 59.78
CA SER A 760 -14.97 -15.85 60.38
C SER A 760 -14.01 -14.68 60.11
N SER A 761 -12.70 -14.91 60.16
CA SER A 761 -11.70 -13.90 59.76
C SER A 761 -11.83 -13.54 58.28
N LEU A 762 -12.07 -14.52 57.40
CA LEU A 762 -12.25 -14.29 55.97
C LEU A 762 -13.47 -13.41 55.67
N LEU A 763 -14.58 -13.63 56.39
CA LEU A 763 -15.84 -12.90 56.23
C LEU A 763 -15.88 -11.57 57.01
N GLY A 764 -15.17 -11.43 58.12
CA GLY A 764 -15.08 -10.17 58.87
C GLY A 764 -14.23 -9.10 58.17
N ASP A 765 -14.20 -7.88 58.72
CA ASP A 765 -13.39 -6.76 58.21
C ASP A 765 -11.97 -6.68 58.83
N GLY A 766 -11.67 -7.56 59.79
CA GLY A 766 -10.37 -7.60 60.47
C GLY A 766 -9.21 -8.13 59.61
N PRO A 767 -7.98 -8.15 60.16
CA PRO A 767 -6.82 -8.73 59.49
C PRO A 767 -7.07 -10.22 59.19
N LEU A 768 -6.67 -10.63 57.98
CA LEU A 768 -6.82 -12.01 57.54
C LEU A 768 -5.76 -12.90 58.21
N VAL A 769 -6.22 -13.90 58.93
CA VAL A 769 -5.36 -14.95 59.51
C VAL A 769 -4.85 -15.87 58.39
N PRO A 770 -3.67 -16.50 58.52
CA PRO A 770 -3.25 -17.54 57.58
C PRO A 770 -4.32 -18.62 57.40
N LEU A 771 -4.68 -18.89 56.14
CA LEU A 771 -5.71 -19.87 55.80
C LEU A 771 -5.09 -21.25 55.60
N GLU A 772 -5.80 -22.28 56.03
CA GLU A 772 -5.47 -23.68 55.76
C GLU A 772 -6.34 -24.29 54.66
N GLU A 773 -5.84 -25.36 54.04
CA GLU A 773 -6.58 -26.07 52.98
C GLU A 773 -7.91 -26.66 53.48
N LYS A 774 -8.01 -27.04 54.76
CA LYS A 774 -9.25 -27.50 55.38
C LYS A 774 -10.36 -26.44 55.27
N SER A 775 -10.05 -25.19 55.61
CA SER A 775 -10.99 -24.06 55.57
C SER A 775 -11.45 -23.74 54.16
N ILE A 776 -10.54 -23.76 53.19
CA ILE A 776 -10.88 -23.60 51.76
C ILE A 776 -11.76 -24.73 51.26
N THR A 777 -11.48 -25.98 51.66
CA THR A 777 -12.28 -27.15 51.27
C THR A 777 -13.70 -27.07 51.82
N ALA A 778 -13.85 -26.60 53.07
CA ALA A 778 -15.16 -26.37 53.68
C ALA A 778 -15.96 -25.31 52.90
N ILE A 779 -15.35 -24.16 52.60
CA ILE A 779 -15.98 -23.10 51.79
C ILE A 779 -16.32 -23.62 50.39
N GLN A 780 -15.42 -24.36 49.74
CA GLN A 780 -15.63 -24.93 48.41
C GLN A 780 -16.84 -25.86 48.39
N ARG A 781 -17.04 -26.69 49.44
CA ARG A 781 -18.23 -27.56 49.56
C ARG A 781 -19.53 -26.74 49.56
N ILE A 782 -19.55 -25.62 50.26
CA ILE A 782 -20.71 -24.71 50.31
C ILE A 782 -20.93 -24.03 48.97
N ILE A 783 -19.86 -23.58 48.30
CA ILE A 783 -19.93 -23.01 46.94
C ILE A 783 -20.54 -24.02 45.96
N MET A 784 -20.14 -25.29 46.05
CA MET A 784 -20.67 -26.38 45.23
C MET A 784 -22.15 -26.71 45.52
N LYS A 785 -22.63 -26.46 46.74
CA LYS A 785 -24.05 -26.60 47.10
C LYS A 785 -24.90 -25.48 46.49
N HIS A 786 -24.32 -24.30 46.25
CA HIS A 786 -25.03 -23.12 45.75
C HIS A 786 -24.37 -22.42 44.53
N PRO A 787 -24.02 -23.14 43.46
CA PRO A 787 -23.14 -22.62 42.40
C PRO A 787 -23.74 -21.41 41.65
N GLY A 788 -25.06 -21.40 41.42
CA GLY A 788 -25.73 -20.31 40.71
C GLY A 788 -25.82 -18.98 41.48
N ARG A 789 -25.65 -19.00 42.81
CA ARG A 789 -25.61 -17.77 43.64
C ARG A 789 -24.20 -17.18 43.64
N PHE A 790 -23.19 -18.01 43.88
CA PHE A 790 -21.78 -17.59 43.84
C PHE A 790 -21.35 -17.11 42.44
N ARG A 791 -21.81 -17.76 41.36
CA ARG A 791 -21.55 -17.31 39.98
C ARG A 791 -22.11 -15.91 39.72
N ARG A 792 -23.35 -15.62 40.16
CA ARG A 792 -23.96 -14.29 40.00
C ARG A 792 -23.22 -13.21 40.77
N GLN A 793 -22.79 -13.50 41.99
CA GLN A 793 -22.05 -12.54 42.81
C GLN A 793 -20.65 -12.27 42.28
N SER A 794 -19.97 -13.31 41.77
CA SER A 794 -18.69 -13.15 41.08
C SER A 794 -18.81 -12.27 39.85
N LEU A 795 -19.81 -12.50 38.99
CA LEU A 795 -20.07 -11.65 37.83
C LEU A 795 -20.38 -10.20 38.21
N ALA A 796 -21.20 -9.98 39.25
CA ALA A 796 -21.49 -8.64 39.75
C ALA A 796 -20.24 -7.94 40.34
N ALA A 797 -19.29 -8.70 40.89
CA ALA A 797 -18.00 -8.17 41.35
C ALA A 797 -17.11 -7.73 40.19
N SER A 798 -17.14 -8.47 39.07
CA SER A 798 -16.38 -8.16 37.87
C SER A 798 -16.97 -6.99 37.07
N SER A 799 -18.29 -6.81 37.06
CA SER A 799 -18.97 -5.74 36.31
C SER A 799 -18.77 -4.34 36.90
N ASN A 800 -18.53 -4.20 38.20
CA ASN A 800 -18.25 -2.90 38.85
C ASN A 800 -16.82 -2.37 38.62
N ARG A 801 -16.06 -2.96 37.67
CA ARG A 801 -14.66 -2.61 37.38
C ARG A 801 -14.43 -1.96 36.01
N ILE A 802 -15.48 -1.83 35.21
CA ILE A 802 -15.50 -1.06 33.97
C ILE A 802 -16.16 0.27 34.30
#